data_AF-A0A7U3PZT9-F1
#
_entry.id   AF-A0A7U3PZT9-F1
#
_cell.length_a   1.000
_cell.length_b   1.000
_cell.length_c   1.000
_cell.angle_alpha   90.00
_cell.angle_beta   90.00
_cell.angle_gamma   90.00
#
_symmetry.space_group_name_H-M   'P 1'
#
loop_
_entity.id
_entity.type
_entity.pdbx_description
1 polymer ?
#
loop_
_entity_poly.entity_id
_entity_poly.type
_entity_poly.pdbx_seq_one_letter_code
_entity_poly.pdbx_strand_id
1 'polypeptide(L)'
;MSGAAPPAKLLEQHVLDELIMGTNSSSIVSKRSVENLYYPNEPHYFRYFVKKYQRRAPLINRGYWLRLKAIDVTVQHFLEKHEARKKKLIINLGCGSDVLPWQSHARHAALCDGVMFVDIDYPDLMRKKRSIVQNTPQLREILGQDFIVSEAEESHFILRSERYCQIGCDLRELGKLRAILEELTPLSECPVLFVAEVSITYMDTQSADALIQWASSIGNSEFCLLEQLLPHGPDHPFARTMLNHFDKLNTPPKSVRQYPTLSRQIDRFTSRGFQEAKIWDLWQVWSSEDFVSGAERASLDEIEPFDEWEEFVMFGRHYFIIHASTSSKYKKESLQRRNDSVRQSINTQVSVVKTVQEPKRRFGDAFAPEIRFEPCGEEVDPTKQLSLFGAKPIEFGSYTLVCGGVGERQESQGQTIVAIDIDSQDRCNVSELCWTNNEGITPLMIGSSVMRVDDNIMVFGGGATCFSMGTYWQGGASTISIHNKPTHWKHSKPIAEGLTRPQFMGSQRFVSGTSRSQHQGSKEVDATITTVARTRLETPQQLRDILEAAVPVIIAKTDIGDCVWKWTSSYMIDRVGHDTQVVIHECQQDSEKMDFNSKNFRYVTESFENVIRRAEAGHRVYLRALSREKPMDRPANIKDDFPGIASDFHLPNQMDSIQNGIFSSVLRVSGRVNMWLHYDVMANMYAQVVGSKRMVLFPPSDVGHLAFAPGASSSSLDVFSELRSSRMNGTHPHEAMLEPGDILYLPPLWLHAATTAAIPSIAVNVFFRNLNSGYAAGRDVYGNRDLAAYEKGRLDVGRIGKSFQKFPMETRRFYLNRLAGELELAADGV
;
A
#
# COMPACT_ATOMS: atom_id res chain seq x y z
N MET A 1 -16.50 -12.91 -46.10
CA MET A 1 -15.53 -13.41 -45.10
C MET A 1 -15.87 -12.76 -43.77
N SER A 2 -16.65 -13.44 -42.94
CA SER A 2 -17.02 -13.00 -41.59
C SER A 2 -15.92 -13.46 -40.63
N GLY A 3 -15.09 -12.53 -40.16
CA GLY A 3 -14.11 -12.81 -39.11
C GLY A 3 -14.84 -13.17 -37.82
N ALA A 4 -14.69 -14.41 -37.36
CA ALA A 4 -15.17 -14.83 -36.06
C ALA A 4 -14.40 -14.05 -34.98
N ALA A 5 -15.11 -13.47 -34.02
CA ALA A 5 -14.50 -12.85 -32.85
C ALA A 5 -13.67 -13.90 -32.09
N PRO A 6 -12.46 -13.55 -31.60
CA PRO A 6 -11.64 -14.49 -30.86
C PRO A 6 -12.36 -14.96 -29.58
N PRO A 7 -12.23 -16.23 -29.17
CA PRO A 7 -12.87 -16.76 -27.96
C PRO A 7 -12.48 -15.96 -26.71
N ALA A 8 -13.43 -15.80 -25.77
CA ALA A 8 -13.30 -14.94 -24.58
C ALA A 8 -12.00 -15.14 -23.76
N LYS A 9 -11.49 -16.38 -23.66
CA LYS A 9 -10.21 -16.68 -22.99
C LYS A 9 -9.00 -16.03 -23.63
N LEU A 10 -8.97 -15.89 -24.97
CA LEU A 10 -7.87 -15.21 -25.67
C LEU A 10 -7.93 -13.70 -25.44
N LEU A 11 -9.14 -13.14 -25.34
CA LEU A 11 -9.34 -11.71 -25.06
C LEU A 11 -8.93 -11.36 -23.62
N GLU A 12 -9.27 -12.20 -22.65
CA GLU A 12 -8.84 -12.06 -21.25
C GLU A 12 -7.30 -12.13 -21.11
N GLN A 13 -6.66 -13.06 -21.82
CA GLN A 13 -5.20 -13.18 -21.82
C GLN A 13 -4.51 -11.96 -22.44
N HIS A 14 -5.05 -11.43 -23.55
CA HIS A 14 -4.51 -10.24 -24.21
C HIS A 14 -4.58 -8.99 -23.31
N VAL A 15 -5.69 -8.79 -22.61
CA VAL A 15 -5.86 -7.68 -21.65
C VAL A 15 -4.87 -7.81 -20.48
N LEU A 16 -4.65 -9.03 -19.98
CA LEU A 16 -3.66 -9.27 -18.93
C LEU A 16 -2.23 -8.98 -19.43
N ASP A 17 -1.91 -9.40 -20.65
CA ASP A 17 -0.60 -9.17 -21.26
C ASP A 17 -0.35 -7.64 -21.43
N GLU A 18 -1.35 -6.85 -21.84
CA GLU A 18 -1.27 -5.38 -21.87
C GLU A 18 -0.97 -4.74 -20.50
N LEU A 19 -1.60 -5.24 -19.44
CA LEU A 19 -1.37 -4.77 -18.08
C LEU A 19 0.07 -5.10 -17.61
N ILE A 20 0.55 -6.31 -17.91
CA ILE A 20 1.94 -6.72 -17.64
C ILE A 20 2.92 -5.81 -18.40
N MET A 21 2.67 -5.52 -19.68
CA MET A 21 3.48 -4.59 -20.46
C MET A 21 3.52 -3.18 -19.84
N GLY A 22 2.45 -2.76 -19.14
CA GLY A 22 2.40 -1.50 -18.39
C GLY A 22 3.42 -1.39 -17.26
N THR A 23 3.83 -2.51 -16.65
CA THR A 23 4.79 -2.53 -15.53
C THR A 23 6.18 -2.01 -15.94
N ASN A 24 6.57 -2.21 -17.21
CA ASN A 24 7.82 -1.72 -17.78
C ASN A 24 7.96 -0.20 -17.57
N SER A 25 6.90 0.58 -17.85
CA SER A 25 6.96 2.04 -17.77
C SER A 25 7.32 2.55 -16.36
N SER A 26 6.81 1.90 -15.30
CA SER A 26 7.08 2.32 -13.91
C SER A 26 8.53 2.07 -13.50
N SER A 27 9.08 0.91 -13.88
CA SER A 27 10.44 0.52 -13.55
C SER A 27 11.49 1.41 -14.24
N ILE A 28 11.27 1.72 -15.52
CA ILE A 28 12.22 2.50 -16.33
C ILE A 28 12.28 3.96 -15.89
N VAL A 29 11.16 4.54 -15.43
CA VAL A 29 11.19 5.89 -14.82
C VAL A 29 12.10 5.90 -13.58
N SER A 30 12.08 4.84 -12.78
CA SER A 30 12.90 4.74 -11.57
C SER A 30 14.38 4.48 -11.91
N LYS A 31 14.68 3.61 -12.88
CA LYS A 31 16.03 3.41 -13.41
C LYS A 31 16.62 4.70 -14.02
N ARG A 32 15.80 5.49 -14.73
CA ARG A 32 16.21 6.81 -15.24
C ARG A 32 16.51 7.82 -14.12
N SER A 33 15.75 7.80 -13.03
CA SER A 33 16.04 8.65 -11.86
C SER A 33 17.43 8.35 -11.30
N VAL A 34 17.78 7.07 -11.20
CA VAL A 34 19.12 6.61 -10.79
C VAL A 34 20.18 7.04 -11.79
N GLU A 35 20.01 6.76 -13.08
CA GLU A 35 20.95 7.15 -14.15
C GLU A 35 21.36 8.63 -14.06
N ASN A 36 20.38 9.52 -13.88
CA ASN A 36 20.64 10.95 -13.82
C ASN A 36 21.36 11.40 -12.55
N LEU A 37 21.16 10.72 -11.41
CA LEU A 37 21.66 11.15 -10.10
C LEU A 37 22.94 10.40 -9.69
N TYR A 38 22.97 9.09 -9.88
CA TYR A 38 24.02 8.19 -9.39
C TYR A 38 25.11 7.94 -10.42
N TYR A 39 24.82 8.15 -11.71
CA TYR A 39 25.76 7.95 -12.80
C TYR A 39 25.88 9.21 -13.68
N PRO A 40 26.20 10.40 -13.11
CA PRO A 40 26.23 11.65 -13.87
C PRO A 40 27.33 11.67 -14.96
N ASN A 41 28.36 10.84 -14.80
CA ASN A 41 29.52 10.77 -15.69
C ASN A 41 29.44 9.60 -16.68
N GLU A 42 28.36 8.80 -16.66
CA GLU A 42 28.15 7.72 -17.62
C GLU A 42 27.16 8.17 -18.72
N PRO A 43 27.19 7.52 -19.91
CA PRO A 43 26.18 7.76 -20.93
C PRO A 43 24.78 7.43 -20.42
N HIS A 44 23.83 8.36 -20.64
CA HIS A 44 22.44 8.19 -20.24
C HIS A 44 21.62 7.57 -21.36
N TYR A 45 21.24 6.31 -21.20
CA TYR A 45 20.46 5.52 -22.16
C TYR A 45 18.96 5.43 -21.79
N PHE A 46 18.59 5.36 -20.50
CA PHE A 46 17.17 5.26 -20.09
C PHE A 46 16.36 6.50 -20.51
N ARG A 47 17.00 7.67 -20.64
CA ARG A 47 16.37 8.91 -21.13
C ARG A 47 15.74 8.81 -22.52
N TYR A 48 16.16 7.85 -23.35
CA TYR A 48 15.59 7.67 -24.69
C TYR A 48 14.26 6.89 -24.67
N PHE A 49 14.07 6.04 -23.65
CA PHE A 49 12.86 5.24 -23.48
C PHE A 49 11.80 5.97 -22.66
N VAL A 50 12.21 6.83 -21.73
CA VAL A 50 11.33 7.71 -20.96
C VAL A 50 11.79 9.13 -21.17
N LYS A 51 11.01 9.97 -21.89
CA LYS A 51 11.41 11.35 -22.24
C LYS A 51 11.31 12.35 -21.10
N LYS A 52 10.29 12.26 -20.24
CA LYS A 52 10.10 13.17 -19.10
C LYS A 52 10.86 12.67 -17.87
N TYR A 53 11.79 13.50 -17.37
CA TYR A 53 12.52 13.16 -16.14
C TYR A 53 11.57 13.27 -14.95
N GLN A 54 11.62 12.26 -14.08
CA GLN A 54 10.89 12.26 -12.82
C GLN A 54 11.79 11.68 -11.75
N ARG A 55 12.23 12.54 -10.83
CA ARG A 55 12.98 12.13 -9.65
C ARG A 55 12.12 11.22 -8.76
N ARG A 56 12.74 10.17 -8.21
CA ARG A 56 12.18 9.32 -7.14
C ARG A 56 12.77 9.68 -5.78
N ALA A 57 12.12 9.24 -4.71
CA ALA A 57 12.61 9.38 -3.34
C ALA A 57 13.95 8.62 -3.14
N PRO A 58 14.80 9.04 -2.19
CA PRO A 58 16.09 8.39 -1.92
C PRO A 58 15.99 6.89 -1.71
N LEU A 59 15.03 6.39 -0.91
CA LEU A 59 14.74 4.97 -0.75
C LEU A 59 14.58 4.23 -2.10
N ILE A 60 13.78 4.80 -3.00
CA ILE A 60 13.52 4.21 -4.32
C ILE A 60 14.76 4.24 -5.19
N ASN A 61 15.49 5.36 -5.22
CA ASN A 61 16.71 5.48 -6.00
C ASN A 61 17.77 4.48 -5.54
N ARG A 62 18.06 4.41 -4.23
CA ARG A 62 19.07 3.51 -3.68
C ARG A 62 18.71 2.04 -3.91
N GLY A 63 17.44 1.66 -3.83
CA GLY A 63 17.00 0.31 -4.16
C GLY A 63 17.10 -0.03 -5.66
N TYR A 64 16.77 0.90 -6.57
CA TYR A 64 16.98 0.68 -8.01
C TYR A 64 18.45 0.72 -8.40
N TRP A 65 19.27 1.55 -7.74
CA TRP A 65 20.72 1.55 -7.90
C TRP A 65 21.30 0.18 -7.54
N LEU A 66 20.89 -0.37 -6.40
CA LEU A 66 21.33 -1.68 -5.95
C LEU A 66 20.91 -2.81 -6.89
N ARG A 67 19.67 -2.76 -7.43
CA ARG A 67 19.22 -3.70 -8.47
C ARG A 67 20.09 -3.65 -9.72
N LEU A 68 20.34 -2.44 -10.25
CA LEU A 68 21.20 -2.25 -11.42
C LEU A 68 22.62 -2.76 -11.16
N LYS A 69 23.18 -2.45 -9.99
CA LYS A 69 24.51 -2.90 -9.57
C LYS A 69 24.59 -4.43 -9.46
N ALA A 70 23.58 -5.08 -8.87
CA ALA A 70 23.54 -6.53 -8.70
C ALA A 70 23.55 -7.28 -10.04
N ILE A 71 22.75 -6.82 -11.01
CA ILE A 71 22.73 -7.37 -12.37
C ILE A 71 24.06 -7.11 -13.08
N ASP A 72 24.58 -5.88 -13.03
CA ASP A 72 25.84 -5.47 -13.67
C ASP A 72 27.02 -6.31 -13.19
N VAL A 73 27.18 -6.48 -11.86
CA VAL A 73 28.23 -7.33 -11.27
C VAL A 73 28.08 -8.80 -11.69
N THR A 74 26.85 -9.32 -11.74
CA THR A 74 26.61 -10.71 -12.17
C THR A 74 26.97 -10.91 -13.65
N VAL A 75 26.63 -9.94 -14.50
CA VAL A 75 27.01 -9.93 -15.92
C VAL A 75 28.52 -9.82 -16.07
N GLN A 76 29.17 -8.93 -15.33
CA GLN A 76 30.62 -8.79 -15.32
C GLN A 76 31.31 -10.12 -14.95
N HIS A 77 30.90 -10.78 -13.88
CA HIS A 77 31.44 -12.08 -13.47
C HIS A 77 31.28 -13.16 -14.55
N PHE A 78 30.13 -13.18 -15.26
CA PHE A 78 29.95 -14.08 -16.39
C PHE A 78 30.93 -13.77 -17.53
N LEU A 79 31.12 -12.49 -17.85
CA LEU A 79 32.03 -12.07 -18.91
C LEU A 79 33.50 -12.41 -18.59
N GLU A 80 33.91 -12.29 -17.32
CA GLU A 80 35.26 -12.62 -16.83
C GLU A 80 35.53 -14.13 -16.74
N LYS A 81 34.50 -14.93 -16.41
CA LYS A 81 34.62 -16.38 -16.21
C LYS A 81 35.00 -17.16 -17.47
N HIS A 82 34.63 -16.67 -18.64
CA HIS A 82 34.77 -17.36 -19.93
C HIS A 82 35.84 -16.69 -20.79
N GLU A 83 36.60 -17.50 -21.55
CA GLU A 83 37.74 -17.04 -22.36
C GLU A 83 37.41 -15.80 -23.21
N ALA A 84 38.37 -14.87 -23.28
CA ALA A 84 38.27 -13.70 -24.15
C ALA A 84 38.12 -14.15 -25.61
N ARG A 85 37.29 -13.42 -26.39
CA ARG A 85 37.00 -13.69 -27.82
C ARG A 85 36.22 -14.96 -28.15
N LYS A 86 35.95 -15.86 -27.18
CA LYS A 86 34.97 -16.92 -27.39
C LYS A 86 33.58 -16.29 -27.51
N LYS A 87 32.77 -16.75 -28.46
CA LYS A 87 31.39 -16.30 -28.63
C LYS A 87 30.61 -16.56 -27.34
N LYS A 88 29.94 -15.53 -26.81
CA LYS A 88 29.10 -15.59 -25.60
C LYS A 88 27.74 -14.99 -25.91
N LEU A 89 26.67 -15.53 -25.34
CA LEU A 89 25.32 -14.98 -25.45
C LEU A 89 24.85 -14.47 -24.08
N ILE A 90 24.33 -13.25 -24.05
CA ILE A 90 23.59 -12.71 -22.91
C ILE A 90 22.16 -12.46 -23.36
N ILE A 91 21.22 -13.22 -22.81
CA ILE A 91 19.81 -13.25 -23.23
C ILE A 91 18.96 -12.63 -22.12
N ASN A 92 18.41 -11.45 -22.37
CA ASN A 92 17.55 -10.72 -21.45
C ASN A 92 16.07 -11.08 -21.70
N LEU A 93 15.49 -11.83 -20.76
CA LEU A 93 14.15 -12.40 -20.83
C LEU A 93 13.12 -11.44 -20.23
N GLY A 94 12.19 -10.96 -21.06
CA GLY A 94 11.25 -9.91 -20.68
C GLY A 94 11.97 -8.58 -20.49
N CYS A 95 12.79 -8.21 -21.48
CA CYS A 95 13.74 -7.11 -21.38
C CYS A 95 13.08 -5.73 -21.27
N GLY A 96 11.79 -5.59 -21.58
CA GLY A 96 11.09 -4.31 -21.63
C GLY A 96 11.90 -3.22 -22.34
N SER A 97 12.13 -2.10 -21.67
CA SER A 97 13.00 -1.02 -22.16
C SER A 97 14.35 -0.97 -21.42
N ASP A 98 14.83 -2.11 -20.93
CA ASP A 98 16.15 -2.22 -20.32
C ASP A 98 17.25 -1.82 -21.31
N VAL A 99 18.35 -1.28 -20.78
CA VAL A 99 19.51 -0.82 -21.52
C VAL A 99 20.80 -1.60 -21.21
N LEU A 100 20.67 -2.77 -20.57
CA LEU A 100 21.79 -3.64 -20.20
C LEU A 100 22.84 -3.85 -21.32
N PRO A 101 22.48 -4.04 -22.61
CA PRO A 101 23.48 -4.19 -23.67
C PRO A 101 24.39 -2.96 -23.81
N TRP A 102 23.81 -1.76 -23.76
CA TRP A 102 24.56 -0.51 -23.90
C TRP A 102 25.36 -0.18 -22.65
N GLN A 103 24.80 -0.41 -21.46
CA GLN A 103 25.53 -0.22 -20.20
C GLN A 103 26.71 -1.18 -20.09
N SER A 104 26.52 -2.45 -20.45
CA SER A 104 27.60 -3.45 -20.46
C SER A 104 28.71 -3.06 -21.43
N HIS A 105 28.38 -2.58 -22.63
CA HIS A 105 29.37 -2.11 -23.59
C HIS A 105 30.14 -0.87 -23.08
N ALA A 106 29.45 0.08 -22.45
CA ALA A 106 30.08 1.29 -21.92
C ALA A 106 31.00 1.02 -20.72
N ARG A 107 30.62 0.10 -19.82
CA ARG A 107 31.37 -0.21 -18.59
C ARG A 107 32.44 -1.27 -18.78
N HIS A 108 32.16 -2.28 -19.60
CA HIS A 108 32.96 -3.50 -19.74
C HIS A 108 33.43 -3.72 -21.17
N ALA A 109 33.77 -2.65 -21.91
CA ALA A 109 34.09 -2.69 -23.34
C ALA A 109 35.10 -3.79 -23.72
N ALA A 110 36.17 -3.96 -22.94
CA ALA A 110 37.21 -4.96 -23.19
C ALA A 110 36.73 -6.42 -22.99
N LEU A 111 35.72 -6.63 -22.14
CA LEU A 111 35.14 -7.95 -21.86
C LEU A 111 34.00 -8.30 -22.82
N CYS A 112 33.41 -7.29 -23.48
CA CYS A 112 32.31 -7.44 -24.42
C CYS A 112 32.73 -7.92 -25.83
N ASP A 113 34.02 -8.17 -26.06
CA ASP A 113 34.49 -8.71 -27.34
C ASP A 113 34.00 -10.15 -27.56
N GLY A 114 33.37 -10.40 -28.71
CA GLY A 114 32.70 -11.67 -29.03
C GLY A 114 31.36 -11.92 -28.30
N VAL A 115 30.77 -10.90 -27.65
CA VAL A 115 29.48 -11.03 -26.95
C VAL A 115 28.32 -10.62 -27.87
N MET A 116 27.30 -11.47 -27.93
CA MET A 116 26.01 -11.17 -28.54
C MET A 116 24.96 -10.96 -27.45
N PHE A 117 24.41 -9.75 -27.39
CA PHE A 117 23.26 -9.43 -26.53
C PHE A 117 21.95 -9.73 -27.26
N VAL A 118 21.03 -10.41 -26.60
CA VAL A 118 19.72 -10.77 -27.16
C VAL A 118 18.63 -10.30 -26.21
N ASP A 119 17.82 -9.35 -26.67
CA ASP A 119 16.67 -8.85 -25.94
C ASP A 119 15.40 -9.55 -26.44
N ILE A 120 14.64 -10.14 -25.52
CA ILE A 120 13.42 -10.89 -25.82
C ILE A 120 12.26 -10.31 -25.01
N ASP A 121 11.17 -9.98 -25.69
CA ASP A 121 9.91 -9.58 -25.08
C ASP A 121 8.74 -9.81 -26.06
N TYR A 122 7.53 -9.46 -25.67
CA TYR A 122 6.37 -9.48 -26.55
C TYR A 122 6.64 -8.69 -27.84
N PRO A 123 6.17 -9.18 -29.01
CA PRO A 123 6.41 -8.53 -30.29
C PRO A 123 6.11 -7.04 -30.31
N ASP A 124 5.02 -6.60 -29.68
CA ASP A 124 4.62 -5.20 -29.66
C ASP A 124 5.57 -4.30 -28.85
N LEU A 125 6.07 -4.78 -27.71
CA LEU A 125 7.08 -4.06 -26.93
C LEU A 125 8.40 -3.98 -27.71
N MET A 126 8.79 -5.07 -28.35
CA MET A 126 10.03 -5.11 -29.11
C MET A 126 10.00 -4.22 -30.36
N ARG A 127 8.86 -4.10 -31.06
CA ARG A 127 8.70 -3.12 -32.16
C ARG A 127 8.80 -1.67 -31.66
N LYS A 128 8.23 -1.36 -30.49
CA LYS A 128 8.38 -0.04 -29.85
C LYS A 128 9.86 0.22 -29.50
N LYS A 129 10.54 -0.75 -28.90
CA LYS A 129 11.97 -0.68 -28.56
C LYS A 129 12.83 -0.47 -29.81
N ARG A 130 12.59 -1.25 -30.87
CA ARG A 130 13.23 -1.13 -32.19
C ARG A 130 13.15 0.29 -32.74
N SER A 131 11.94 0.86 -32.76
CA SER A 131 11.74 2.24 -33.23
C SER A 131 12.60 3.25 -32.48
N ILE A 132 12.71 3.13 -31.15
CA ILE A 132 13.56 4.01 -30.34
C ILE A 132 15.05 3.79 -30.66
N VAL A 133 15.50 2.54 -30.73
CA VAL A 133 16.89 2.18 -31.03
C VAL A 133 17.31 2.69 -32.41
N GLN A 134 16.48 2.50 -33.45
CA GLN A 134 16.77 2.96 -34.81
C GLN A 134 16.82 4.49 -34.93
N ASN A 135 15.98 5.20 -34.18
CA ASN A 135 15.88 6.65 -34.27
C ASN A 135 16.84 7.38 -33.32
N THR A 136 17.66 6.66 -32.56
CA THR A 136 18.59 7.22 -31.57
C THR A 136 20.05 6.88 -31.92
N PRO A 137 20.84 7.84 -32.42
CA PRO A 137 22.23 7.59 -32.84
C PRO A 137 23.10 6.88 -31.79
N GLN A 138 22.96 7.28 -30.51
CA GLN A 138 23.70 6.69 -29.39
C GLN A 138 23.34 5.22 -29.12
N LEU A 139 22.12 4.80 -29.45
CA LEU A 139 21.71 3.39 -29.30
C LEU A 139 22.10 2.55 -30.52
N ARG A 140 22.35 3.19 -31.67
CA ARG A 140 22.77 2.50 -32.91
C ARG A 140 24.22 2.05 -32.90
N GLU A 141 25.06 2.63 -32.04
CA GLU A 141 26.50 2.36 -32.01
C GLU A 141 26.83 0.87 -31.88
N ILE A 142 26.10 0.14 -31.02
CA ILE A 142 26.30 -1.31 -30.83
C ILE A 142 25.95 -2.13 -32.07
N LEU A 143 25.06 -1.63 -32.95
CA LEU A 143 24.56 -2.33 -34.13
C LEU A 143 25.59 -2.41 -35.27
N GLY A 144 26.57 -1.51 -35.31
CA GLY A 144 27.51 -1.40 -36.43
C GLY A 144 26.84 -0.90 -37.72
N GLN A 145 27.49 -1.15 -38.87
CA GLN A 145 27.02 -0.70 -40.19
C GLN A 145 26.03 -1.69 -40.83
N ASP A 146 26.20 -2.99 -40.59
CA ASP A 146 25.49 -4.07 -41.29
C ASP A 146 24.41 -4.73 -40.41
N PHE A 147 23.42 -3.95 -39.97
CA PHE A 147 22.28 -4.46 -39.21
C PHE A 147 21.03 -4.63 -40.10
N ILE A 148 20.24 -5.66 -39.79
CA ILE A 148 19.01 -6.02 -40.49
C ILE A 148 17.82 -5.65 -39.61
N VAL A 149 16.79 -5.10 -40.23
CA VAL A 149 15.51 -4.78 -39.58
C VAL A 149 14.40 -5.44 -40.37
N SER A 150 13.52 -6.14 -39.67
CA SER A 150 12.33 -6.70 -40.29
C SER A 150 11.14 -5.75 -40.11
N GLU A 151 10.43 -5.49 -41.21
CA GLU A 151 9.15 -4.78 -41.21
C GLU A 151 7.96 -5.75 -41.27
N ALA A 152 8.19 -7.05 -41.45
CA ALA A 152 7.13 -8.05 -41.53
C ALA A 152 6.53 -8.32 -40.15
N GLU A 153 5.20 -8.25 -40.02
CA GLU A 153 4.51 -8.47 -38.74
C GLU A 153 4.76 -9.87 -38.17
N GLU A 154 4.90 -10.88 -39.01
CA GLU A 154 5.11 -12.28 -38.59
C GLU A 154 6.57 -12.61 -38.21
N SER A 155 7.50 -11.70 -38.47
CA SER A 155 8.93 -11.93 -38.22
C SER A 155 9.27 -11.94 -36.74
N HIS A 156 9.96 -13.00 -36.29
CA HIS A 156 10.45 -13.09 -34.91
C HIS A 156 11.71 -12.24 -34.69
N PHE A 157 12.58 -12.14 -35.69
CA PHE A 157 13.69 -11.19 -35.68
C PHE A 157 13.18 -9.81 -36.03
N ILE A 158 13.18 -8.92 -35.04
CA ILE A 158 12.74 -7.53 -35.21
C ILE A 158 13.93 -6.66 -35.62
N LEU A 159 15.08 -6.90 -34.99
CA LEU A 159 16.35 -6.24 -35.31
C LEU A 159 17.50 -7.23 -35.07
N ARG A 160 18.48 -7.29 -35.98
CA ARG A 160 19.64 -8.17 -35.85
C ARG A 160 20.90 -7.47 -36.31
N SER A 161 21.96 -7.58 -35.52
CA SER A 161 23.33 -7.17 -35.86
C SER A 161 24.31 -8.22 -35.34
N GLU A 162 25.61 -8.01 -35.54
CA GLU A 162 26.65 -8.90 -35.02
C GLU A 162 26.67 -8.97 -33.49
N ARG A 163 26.42 -7.85 -32.81
CA ARG A 163 26.56 -7.73 -31.35
C ARG A 163 25.25 -7.64 -30.57
N TYR A 164 24.15 -7.36 -31.26
CA TYR A 164 22.83 -7.17 -30.63
C TYR A 164 21.67 -7.66 -31.49
N CYS A 165 20.70 -8.33 -30.86
CA CYS A 165 19.49 -8.82 -31.49
C CYS A 165 18.23 -8.55 -30.65
N GLN A 166 17.13 -8.24 -31.31
CA GLN A 166 15.79 -8.08 -30.75
C GLN A 166 14.87 -9.16 -31.29
N ILE A 167 14.28 -9.94 -30.39
CA ILE A 167 13.35 -11.02 -30.72
C ILE A 167 11.97 -10.71 -30.13
N GLY A 168 10.95 -10.70 -30.99
CA GLY A 168 9.54 -10.67 -30.57
C GLY A 168 9.03 -12.09 -30.36
N CYS A 169 8.97 -12.56 -29.12
CA CYS A 169 8.53 -13.92 -28.80
C CYS A 169 7.91 -13.99 -27.40
N ASP A 170 6.81 -14.71 -27.28
CA ASP A 170 6.22 -15.06 -26.00
C ASP A 170 7.11 -16.11 -25.30
N LEU A 171 7.56 -15.81 -24.08
CA LEU A 171 8.43 -16.70 -23.30
C LEU A 171 7.80 -18.05 -22.94
N ARG A 172 6.49 -18.21 -23.15
CA ARG A 172 5.77 -19.49 -23.00
C ARG A 172 5.99 -20.43 -24.20
N GLU A 173 6.35 -19.91 -25.37
CA GLU A 173 6.54 -20.67 -26.61
C GLU A 173 7.96 -21.30 -26.69
N LEU A 174 8.33 -22.14 -25.72
CA LEU A 174 9.72 -22.61 -25.52
C LEU A 174 10.36 -23.31 -26.74
N GLY A 175 9.57 -24.06 -27.52
CA GLY A 175 10.06 -24.73 -28.74
C GLY A 175 10.45 -23.74 -29.84
N LYS A 176 9.64 -22.69 -30.00
CA LYS A 176 9.88 -21.59 -30.93
C LYS A 176 11.07 -20.74 -30.47
N LEU A 177 11.14 -20.44 -29.17
CA LEU A 177 12.26 -19.74 -28.56
C LEU A 177 13.59 -20.46 -28.84
N ARG A 178 13.63 -21.79 -28.66
CA ARG A 178 14.80 -22.60 -29.01
C ARG A 178 15.14 -22.50 -30.49
N ALA A 179 14.17 -22.70 -31.38
CA ALA A 179 14.42 -22.65 -32.83
C ALA A 179 15.01 -21.31 -33.29
N ILE A 180 14.45 -20.19 -32.80
CA ILE A 180 14.93 -18.83 -33.12
C ILE A 180 16.37 -18.63 -32.61
N LEU A 181 16.66 -19.05 -31.38
CA LEU A 181 17.98 -18.86 -30.78
C LEU A 181 19.05 -19.74 -31.45
N GLU A 182 18.73 -20.97 -31.84
CA GLU A 182 19.66 -21.84 -32.60
C GLU A 182 19.93 -21.29 -34.01
N GLU A 183 18.99 -20.57 -34.62
CA GLU A 183 19.21 -19.84 -35.88
C GLU A 183 20.17 -18.64 -35.71
N LEU A 184 20.21 -18.04 -34.51
CA LEU A 184 21.21 -17.00 -34.20
C LEU A 184 22.60 -17.59 -34.01
N THR A 185 22.72 -18.64 -33.19
CA THR A 185 23.97 -19.29 -32.83
C THR A 185 23.68 -20.68 -32.27
N PRO A 186 24.45 -21.72 -32.64
CA PRO A 186 24.37 -23.03 -32.00
C PRO A 186 24.58 -22.90 -30.50
N LEU A 187 23.53 -23.14 -29.71
CA LEU A 187 23.57 -22.80 -28.29
C LEU A 187 24.48 -23.75 -27.49
N SER A 188 24.71 -24.96 -28.00
CA SER A 188 25.63 -25.93 -27.42
C SER A 188 27.11 -25.54 -27.54
N GLU A 189 27.46 -24.60 -28.42
CA GLU A 189 28.85 -24.24 -28.73
C GLU A 189 29.37 -23.03 -27.94
N CYS A 190 28.49 -22.31 -27.24
CA CYS A 190 28.83 -21.08 -26.53
C CYS A 190 28.28 -21.03 -25.09
N PRO A 191 28.94 -20.29 -24.18
CA PRO A 191 28.35 -19.97 -22.88
C PRO A 191 27.14 -19.04 -23.06
N VAL A 192 26.05 -19.33 -22.36
CA VAL A 192 24.80 -18.55 -22.40
C VAL A 192 24.44 -18.08 -20.99
N LEU A 193 24.29 -16.78 -20.79
CA LEU A 193 23.70 -16.20 -19.58
C LEU A 193 22.28 -15.72 -19.87
N PHE A 194 21.29 -16.31 -19.20
CA PHE A 194 19.94 -15.77 -19.14
C PHE A 194 19.85 -14.73 -18.02
N VAL A 195 19.23 -13.59 -18.29
CA VAL A 195 18.93 -12.55 -17.30
C VAL A 195 17.43 -12.33 -17.29
N ALA A 196 16.80 -12.44 -16.11
CA ALA A 196 15.39 -12.13 -15.90
C ALA A 196 15.27 -11.20 -14.69
N GLU A 197 15.11 -9.90 -14.93
CA GLU A 197 14.98 -8.90 -13.87
C GLU A 197 13.51 -8.48 -13.70
N VAL A 198 12.83 -9.04 -12.69
CA VAL A 198 11.41 -8.77 -12.36
C VAL A 198 10.51 -8.88 -13.60
N SER A 199 10.71 -9.94 -14.38
CA SER A 199 9.98 -10.20 -15.63
C SER A 199 9.15 -11.48 -15.53
N ILE A 200 9.81 -12.64 -15.35
CA ILE A 200 9.14 -13.94 -15.32
C ILE A 200 8.25 -14.16 -14.09
N THR A 201 8.33 -13.27 -13.08
CA THR A 201 7.45 -13.30 -11.90
C THR A 201 5.97 -13.08 -12.24
N TYR A 202 5.65 -12.47 -13.38
CA TYR A 202 4.26 -12.24 -13.82
C TYR A 202 3.66 -13.42 -14.60
N MET A 203 4.52 -14.32 -15.11
CA MET A 203 4.09 -15.58 -15.73
C MET A 203 3.46 -16.47 -14.67
N ASP A 204 2.49 -17.31 -15.07
CA ASP A 204 2.05 -18.38 -14.16
C ASP A 204 3.25 -19.26 -13.78
N THR A 205 3.21 -19.80 -12.57
CA THR A 205 4.38 -20.45 -11.99
C THR A 205 4.83 -21.67 -12.80
N GLN A 206 3.89 -22.39 -13.42
CA GLN A 206 4.20 -23.53 -14.29
C GLN A 206 4.99 -23.08 -15.52
N SER A 207 4.56 -22.01 -16.20
CA SER A 207 5.27 -21.47 -17.37
C SER A 207 6.65 -20.92 -17.01
N ALA A 208 6.78 -20.17 -15.90
CA ALA A 208 8.07 -19.66 -15.43
C ALA A 208 9.05 -20.80 -15.11
N ASP A 209 8.54 -21.85 -14.46
CA ASP A 209 9.31 -23.05 -14.12
C ASP A 209 9.72 -23.86 -15.35
N ALA A 210 8.84 -23.95 -16.35
CA ALA A 210 9.17 -24.59 -17.63
C ALA A 210 10.27 -23.82 -18.38
N LEU A 211 10.24 -22.48 -18.34
CA LEU A 211 11.30 -21.63 -18.91
C LEU A 211 12.64 -21.84 -18.21
N ILE A 212 12.68 -21.90 -16.86
CA ILE A 212 13.90 -22.18 -16.09
C ILE A 212 14.43 -23.58 -16.45
N GLN A 213 13.57 -24.60 -16.45
CA GLN A 213 13.95 -25.96 -16.83
C GLN A 213 14.49 -26.03 -18.27
N TRP A 214 13.84 -25.33 -19.19
CA TRP A 214 14.29 -25.23 -20.58
C TRP A 214 15.66 -24.57 -20.69
N ALA A 215 15.91 -23.49 -19.95
CA ALA A 215 17.20 -22.80 -19.98
C ALA A 215 18.35 -23.74 -19.56
N SER A 216 18.13 -24.60 -18.56
CA SER A 216 19.13 -25.61 -18.15
C SER A 216 19.49 -26.63 -19.24
N SER A 217 18.59 -26.85 -20.21
CA SER A 217 18.75 -27.86 -21.27
C SER A 217 19.59 -27.38 -22.48
N ILE A 218 20.16 -26.19 -22.39
CA ILE A 218 20.85 -25.51 -23.51
C ILE A 218 22.35 -25.86 -23.57
N GLY A 219 22.90 -26.51 -22.54
CA GLY A 219 24.31 -26.88 -22.45
C GLY A 219 25.02 -26.05 -21.39
N ASN A 220 26.02 -25.25 -21.78
CA ASN A 220 26.74 -24.36 -20.86
C ASN A 220 25.91 -23.09 -20.56
N SER A 221 24.89 -23.26 -19.71
CA SER A 221 23.92 -22.23 -19.36
C SER A 221 24.10 -21.74 -17.93
N GLU A 222 23.98 -20.44 -17.78
CA GLU A 222 23.88 -19.73 -16.52
C GLU A 222 22.58 -18.92 -16.50
N PHE A 223 21.99 -18.72 -15.32
CA PHE A 223 20.75 -17.99 -15.15
C PHE A 223 20.87 -17.01 -13.99
N CYS A 224 20.61 -15.74 -14.28
CA CYS A 224 20.50 -14.64 -13.33
C CYS A 224 19.03 -14.22 -13.20
N LEU A 225 18.41 -14.45 -12.04
CA LEU A 225 17.05 -14.03 -11.75
C LEU A 225 17.04 -13.06 -10.57
N LEU A 226 16.36 -11.93 -10.74
CA LEU A 226 16.09 -10.97 -9.67
C LEU A 226 14.59 -10.76 -9.54
N GLU A 227 13.98 -11.21 -8.43
CA GLU A 227 12.54 -11.06 -8.18
C GLU A 227 12.23 -11.00 -6.66
N GLN A 228 10.95 -10.97 -6.30
CA GLN A 228 10.46 -10.78 -4.94
C GLN A 228 10.57 -12.03 -4.05
N LEU A 229 10.54 -11.84 -2.73
CA LEU A 229 10.37 -12.86 -1.68
C LEU A 229 9.25 -12.49 -0.71
N LEU A 230 8.81 -13.48 0.08
CA LEU A 230 7.94 -13.31 1.24
C LEU A 230 8.52 -14.09 2.43
N PRO A 231 9.69 -13.69 2.97
CA PRO A 231 10.41 -14.47 3.99
C PRO A 231 9.58 -14.76 5.25
N HIS A 232 8.65 -13.86 5.58
CA HIS A 232 7.72 -13.98 6.73
C HIS A 232 6.27 -14.24 6.30
N GLY A 233 6.07 -14.74 5.09
CA GLY A 233 4.74 -14.99 4.53
C GLY A 233 4.03 -13.71 4.05
N PRO A 234 2.84 -13.87 3.46
CA PRO A 234 2.10 -12.78 2.82
C PRO A 234 1.49 -11.78 3.81
N ASP A 235 1.37 -12.14 5.09
CA ASP A 235 0.76 -11.31 6.12
C ASP A 235 1.73 -10.33 6.79
N HIS A 236 3.05 -10.50 6.56
CA HIS A 236 4.04 -9.52 7.00
C HIS A 236 3.68 -8.13 6.45
N PRO A 237 3.75 -7.07 7.27
CA PRO A 237 3.36 -5.72 6.88
C PRO A 237 3.92 -5.21 5.53
N PHE A 238 5.19 -5.48 5.25
CA PHE A 238 5.83 -5.13 3.98
C PHE A 238 5.28 -6.01 2.85
N ALA A 239 5.33 -7.33 3.01
CA ALA A 239 4.81 -8.31 2.06
C ALA A 239 3.36 -8.03 1.65
N ARG A 240 2.47 -7.82 2.63
CA ARG A 240 1.06 -7.50 2.40
C ARG A 240 0.88 -6.20 1.62
N THR A 241 1.67 -5.18 1.93
CA THR A 241 1.60 -3.88 1.22
C THR A 241 2.08 -4.03 -0.22
N MET A 242 3.16 -4.78 -0.44
CA MET A 242 3.68 -5.12 -1.77
C MET A 242 2.66 -5.91 -2.59
N LEU A 243 2.07 -6.98 -2.04
CA LEU A 243 1.07 -7.80 -2.74
C LEU A 243 -0.19 -6.99 -3.08
N ASN A 244 -0.72 -6.23 -2.11
CA ASN A 244 -1.88 -5.36 -2.34
C ASN A 244 -1.64 -4.32 -3.44
N HIS A 245 -0.40 -3.86 -3.62
CA HIS A 245 -0.04 -2.96 -4.70
C HIS A 245 -0.16 -3.64 -6.07
N PHE A 246 0.43 -4.82 -6.23
CA PHE A 246 0.37 -5.58 -7.48
C PHE A 246 -1.03 -6.10 -7.79
N ASP A 247 -1.80 -6.47 -6.77
CA ASP A 247 -3.21 -6.88 -6.90
C ASP A 247 -4.07 -5.73 -7.44
N LYS A 248 -3.88 -4.50 -6.93
CA LYS A 248 -4.56 -3.29 -7.45
C LYS A 248 -4.21 -2.97 -8.91
N LEU A 249 -3.01 -3.36 -9.35
CA LEU A 249 -2.57 -3.21 -10.73
C LEU A 249 -2.97 -4.41 -11.62
N ASN A 250 -3.66 -5.41 -11.07
CA ASN A 250 -4.00 -6.68 -11.74
C ASN A 250 -2.77 -7.40 -12.34
N THR A 251 -1.60 -7.24 -11.70
CA THR A 251 -0.32 -7.83 -12.14
C THR A 251 0.40 -8.54 -10.97
N PRO A 252 -0.25 -9.52 -10.32
CA PRO A 252 0.31 -10.16 -9.14
C PRO A 252 1.59 -10.94 -9.47
N PRO A 253 2.64 -10.88 -8.61
CA PRO A 253 3.77 -11.80 -8.71
C PRO A 253 3.29 -13.21 -8.35
N LYS A 254 3.30 -14.13 -9.31
CA LYS A 254 2.64 -15.43 -9.16
C LYS A 254 3.53 -16.45 -8.45
N SER A 255 4.81 -16.52 -8.81
CA SER A 255 5.79 -17.48 -8.27
C SER A 255 6.13 -17.25 -6.80
N VAL A 256 5.97 -16.03 -6.29
CA VAL A 256 6.42 -15.67 -4.93
C VAL A 256 5.67 -16.42 -3.83
N ARG A 257 4.43 -16.87 -4.07
CA ARG A 257 3.67 -17.65 -3.10
C ARG A 257 4.15 -19.10 -3.00
N GLN A 258 4.68 -19.65 -4.09
CA GLN A 258 5.21 -21.01 -4.15
C GLN A 258 6.69 -21.08 -3.73
N TYR A 259 7.45 -20.04 -4.04
CA TYR A 259 8.88 -19.93 -3.71
C TYR A 259 9.17 -18.69 -2.84
N PRO A 260 8.64 -18.63 -1.60
CA PRO A 260 8.67 -17.42 -0.78
C PRO A 260 10.03 -17.11 -0.13
N THR A 261 10.95 -18.08 -0.06
CA THR A 261 12.24 -17.95 0.65
C THR A 261 13.43 -18.27 -0.25
N LEU A 262 14.62 -17.84 0.18
CA LEU A 262 15.87 -18.14 -0.55
C LEU A 262 16.06 -19.65 -0.77
N SER A 263 15.86 -20.47 0.27
CA SER A 263 15.99 -21.93 0.16
C SER A 263 15.04 -22.52 -0.88
N ARG A 264 13.79 -22.02 -0.95
CA ARG A 264 12.82 -22.48 -1.94
C ARG A 264 13.20 -22.08 -3.36
N GLN A 265 13.83 -20.93 -3.54
CA GLN A 265 14.35 -20.50 -4.84
C GLN A 265 15.59 -21.32 -5.25
N ILE A 266 16.49 -21.70 -4.31
CA ILE A 266 17.56 -22.66 -4.58
C ILE A 266 16.95 -23.99 -5.07
N ASP A 267 16.03 -24.55 -4.28
CA ASP A 267 15.35 -25.82 -4.60
C ASP A 267 14.70 -25.75 -6.00
N ARG A 268 14.08 -24.60 -6.32
CA ARG A 268 13.44 -24.36 -7.62
C ARG A 268 14.42 -24.52 -8.78
N PHE A 269 15.61 -23.94 -8.69
CA PHE A 269 16.61 -24.03 -9.75
C PHE A 269 17.28 -25.41 -9.78
N THR A 270 17.65 -25.96 -8.62
CA THR A 270 18.35 -27.26 -8.56
C THR A 270 17.46 -28.42 -9.01
N SER A 271 16.17 -28.37 -8.68
CA SER A 271 15.21 -29.38 -9.18
C SER A 271 14.90 -29.22 -10.67
N ARG A 272 15.43 -28.18 -11.33
CA ARG A 272 15.18 -27.84 -12.75
C ARG A 272 16.43 -27.89 -13.62
N GLY A 273 17.39 -28.73 -13.25
CA GLY A 273 18.56 -29.05 -14.07
C GLY A 273 19.78 -28.15 -13.86
N PHE A 274 19.71 -27.11 -13.02
CA PHE A 274 20.90 -26.36 -12.61
C PHE A 274 21.64 -27.12 -11.50
N GLN A 275 22.96 -27.27 -11.63
CA GLN A 275 23.77 -28.05 -10.70
C GLN A 275 24.24 -27.22 -9.50
N GLU A 276 24.49 -25.92 -9.73
CA GLU A 276 24.89 -24.95 -8.72
C GLU A 276 23.92 -23.77 -8.75
N ALA A 277 23.56 -23.25 -7.57
CA ALA A 277 22.74 -22.07 -7.41
C ALA A 277 23.26 -21.25 -6.22
N LYS A 278 23.76 -20.05 -6.48
CA LYS A 278 24.14 -19.07 -5.45
C LYS A 278 23.08 -17.99 -5.38
N ILE A 279 22.63 -17.67 -4.18
CA ILE A 279 21.53 -16.74 -3.98
C ILE A 279 21.83 -15.77 -2.85
N TRP A 280 21.37 -14.54 -3.02
CA TRP A 280 21.47 -13.48 -2.02
C TRP A 280 20.17 -12.69 -2.00
N ASP A 281 19.64 -12.38 -0.81
CA ASP A 281 18.71 -11.26 -0.71
C ASP A 281 19.46 -9.93 -0.98
N LEU A 282 18.76 -8.88 -1.39
CA LEU A 282 19.43 -7.63 -1.75
C LEU A 282 20.10 -6.94 -0.56
N TRP A 283 19.71 -7.23 0.69
CA TRP A 283 20.46 -6.72 1.84
C TRP A 283 21.83 -7.43 1.99
N GLN A 284 21.90 -8.73 1.69
CA GLN A 284 23.17 -9.45 1.58
C GLN A 284 24.02 -8.93 0.42
N VAL A 285 23.41 -8.59 -0.72
CA VAL A 285 24.11 -7.92 -1.84
C VAL A 285 24.68 -6.58 -1.40
N TRP A 286 23.88 -5.74 -0.73
CA TRP A 286 24.34 -4.45 -0.21
C TRP A 286 25.51 -4.61 0.76
N SER A 287 25.50 -5.66 1.58
CA SER A 287 26.50 -5.90 2.63
C SER A 287 27.74 -6.67 2.16
N SER A 288 27.78 -7.12 0.90
CA SER A 288 28.86 -7.95 0.37
C SER A 288 29.91 -7.12 -0.37
N GLU A 289 31.19 -7.31 -0.04
CA GLU A 289 32.31 -6.71 -0.79
C GLU A 289 32.42 -7.23 -2.23
N ASP A 290 31.83 -8.40 -2.54
CA ASP A 290 31.79 -8.94 -3.90
C ASP A 290 30.84 -8.16 -4.83
N PHE A 291 29.89 -7.40 -4.27
CA PHE A 291 28.89 -6.64 -5.03
C PHE A 291 29.01 -5.14 -4.83
N VAL A 292 29.16 -4.70 -3.58
CA VAL A 292 29.25 -3.28 -3.21
C VAL A 292 30.31 -3.12 -2.14
N SER A 293 31.41 -2.46 -2.50
CA SER A 293 32.48 -2.20 -1.53
C SER A 293 32.05 -1.21 -0.44
N GLY A 294 32.71 -1.24 0.72
CA GLY A 294 32.50 -0.24 1.77
C GLY A 294 32.68 1.21 1.30
N ALA A 295 33.64 1.46 0.40
CA ALA A 295 33.87 2.76 -0.19
C ALA A 295 32.74 3.19 -1.14
N GLU A 296 32.18 2.26 -1.92
CA GLU A 296 30.99 2.54 -2.74
C GLU A 296 29.77 2.85 -1.88
N ARG A 297 29.51 2.07 -0.81
CA ARG A 297 28.40 2.36 0.11
C ARG A 297 28.50 3.78 0.68
N ALA A 298 29.69 4.16 1.14
CA ALA A 298 29.93 5.49 1.72
C ALA A 298 29.79 6.62 0.69
N SER A 299 30.21 6.41 -0.56
CA SER A 299 30.11 7.46 -1.59
C SER A 299 28.66 7.80 -1.96
N LEU A 300 27.72 6.88 -1.75
CA LEU A 300 26.30 7.12 -2.00
C LEU A 300 25.67 8.15 -1.06
N ASP A 301 26.27 8.41 0.11
CA ASP A 301 25.77 9.41 1.06
C ASP A 301 26.06 10.84 0.57
N GLU A 302 27.03 11.02 -0.33
CA GLU A 302 27.34 12.31 -0.97
C GLU A 302 26.38 12.65 -2.13
N ILE A 303 25.62 11.68 -2.63
CA ILE A 303 24.72 11.85 -3.79
C ILE A 303 23.39 12.47 -3.37
N GLU A 304 22.76 11.92 -2.32
CA GLU A 304 21.55 12.49 -1.73
C GLU A 304 21.40 12.11 -0.24
N PRO A 305 20.77 12.96 0.59
CA PRO A 305 20.48 12.63 1.98
C PRO A 305 19.61 11.38 2.09
N PHE A 306 19.92 10.53 3.06
CA PHE A 306 19.25 9.25 3.26
C PHE A 306 19.04 8.93 4.75
N ASP A 307 17.79 8.77 5.17
CA ASP A 307 17.39 8.43 6.53
C ASP A 307 16.38 7.27 6.63
N GLU A 308 16.02 6.65 5.50
CA GLU A 308 15.01 5.56 5.38
C GLU A 308 15.66 4.16 5.46
N TRP A 309 16.53 3.93 6.44
CA TRP A 309 17.33 2.69 6.54
C TRP A 309 16.49 1.46 6.89
N GLU A 310 15.51 1.58 7.79
CA GLU A 310 14.62 0.47 8.14
C GLU A 310 13.86 -0.04 6.91
N GLU A 311 13.29 0.88 6.12
CA GLU A 311 12.59 0.60 4.87
C GLU A 311 13.50 -0.03 3.82
N PHE A 312 14.74 0.44 3.72
CA PHE A 312 15.71 -0.07 2.74
C PHE A 312 16.15 -1.49 3.06
N VAL A 313 16.41 -1.81 4.33
CA VAL A 313 16.68 -3.18 4.77
C VAL A 313 15.47 -4.07 4.48
N MET A 314 14.25 -3.63 4.82
CA MET A 314 13.04 -4.41 4.52
C MET A 314 12.87 -4.67 3.02
N PHE A 315 13.05 -3.65 2.18
CA PHE A 315 13.09 -3.82 0.73
C PHE A 315 14.16 -4.85 0.33
N GLY A 316 15.36 -4.72 0.88
CA GLY A 316 16.49 -5.61 0.65
C GLY A 316 16.18 -7.07 0.99
N ARG A 317 15.39 -7.33 2.03
CA ARG A 317 14.98 -8.68 2.45
C ARG A 317 13.82 -9.28 1.66
N HIS A 318 13.09 -8.46 0.90
CA HIS A 318 11.94 -8.90 0.09
C HIS A 318 12.26 -8.99 -1.40
N TYR A 319 13.54 -8.89 -1.77
CA TYR A 319 14.04 -9.08 -3.11
C TYR A 319 15.31 -9.91 -3.04
N PHE A 320 15.55 -10.73 -4.07
CA PHE A 320 16.76 -11.53 -4.18
C PHE A 320 17.35 -11.47 -5.57
N ILE A 321 18.62 -11.86 -5.66
CA ILE A 321 19.28 -12.25 -6.90
C ILE A 321 19.80 -13.68 -6.75
N ILE A 322 19.55 -14.53 -7.74
CA ILE A 322 20.11 -15.88 -7.85
C ILE A 322 20.93 -15.98 -9.13
N HIS A 323 22.12 -16.59 -9.01
CA HIS A 323 22.97 -16.99 -10.11
C HIS A 323 23.10 -18.52 -10.09
N ALA A 324 22.54 -19.18 -11.11
CA ALA A 324 22.55 -20.63 -11.24
C ALA A 324 23.37 -21.07 -12.46
N SER A 325 24.02 -22.23 -12.41
CA SER A 325 24.83 -22.78 -13.51
C SER A 325 24.62 -24.29 -13.71
N THR A 326 24.63 -24.72 -14.97
CA THR A 326 24.61 -26.15 -15.36
C THR A 326 25.98 -26.81 -15.27
N SER A 327 27.06 -26.03 -15.16
CA SER A 327 28.43 -26.54 -15.11
C SER A 327 28.93 -26.67 -13.67
N SER A 328 29.21 -27.90 -13.20
CA SER A 328 29.95 -28.13 -11.97
C SER A 328 31.44 -27.88 -12.19
N LYS A 329 31.92 -26.68 -11.86
CA LYS A 329 33.37 -26.44 -11.75
C LYS A 329 33.87 -26.90 -10.38
N TYR A 330 34.07 -28.20 -10.20
CA TYR A 330 35.02 -28.71 -9.20
C TYR A 330 35.85 -29.87 -9.74
N LYS A 331 36.98 -29.54 -10.40
CA LYS A 331 38.22 -30.23 -10.04
C LYS A 331 38.50 -29.88 -8.59
N LYS A 332 38.80 -30.87 -7.75
CA LYS A 332 39.42 -30.68 -6.43
C LYS A 332 40.79 -30.02 -6.63
N GLU A 333 40.82 -28.74 -6.93
CA GLU A 333 41.90 -27.90 -6.44
C GLU A 333 41.43 -27.44 -5.06
N SER A 334 42.27 -27.75 -4.08
CA SER A 334 42.10 -27.41 -2.69
C SER A 334 41.93 -25.90 -2.50
N LEU A 335 40.71 -25.41 -2.66
CA LEU A 335 40.17 -24.44 -1.72
C LEU A 335 39.74 -25.25 -0.50
N GLN A 336 40.74 -25.66 0.27
CA GLN A 336 40.56 -25.73 1.71
C GLN A 336 39.77 -24.48 2.09
N ARG A 337 38.66 -24.68 2.80
CA ARG A 337 37.96 -23.66 3.56
C ARG A 337 38.90 -22.51 3.91
N ARG A 338 38.82 -21.39 3.19
CA ARG A 338 39.00 -20.08 3.82
C ARG A 338 37.66 -19.67 4.42
N ASN A 339 37.07 -20.59 5.20
CA ASN A 339 36.33 -20.21 6.40
C ASN A 339 37.28 -19.97 7.57
N ASP A 340 38.59 -20.19 7.38
CA ASP A 340 39.60 -19.43 8.08
C ASP A 340 39.92 -18.22 7.21
N SER A 341 39.11 -17.16 7.31
CA SER A 341 39.77 -15.86 7.30
C SER A 341 40.77 -15.97 8.44
N VAL A 342 42.04 -15.94 8.05
CA VAL A 342 43.14 -15.62 8.93
C VAL A 342 42.64 -14.51 9.84
N ARG A 343 42.30 -14.85 11.09
CA ARG A 343 42.40 -13.94 12.22
C ARG A 343 43.90 -13.64 12.35
N GLN A 344 44.43 -12.90 11.38
CA GLN A 344 45.36 -11.87 11.75
C GLN A 344 44.50 -11.01 12.66
N SER A 345 44.73 -11.16 13.96
CA SER A 345 44.61 -10.04 14.86
C SER A 345 45.41 -8.93 14.20
N ILE A 346 44.77 -8.18 13.31
CA ILE A 346 45.17 -6.80 13.12
C ILE A 346 44.83 -6.25 14.49
N ASN A 347 45.86 -6.17 15.35
CA ASN A 347 45.88 -5.20 16.42
C ASN A 347 45.85 -3.84 15.70
N THR A 348 44.70 -3.50 15.13
CA THR A 348 44.43 -2.17 14.66
C THR A 348 44.25 -1.41 15.95
N GLN A 349 45.33 -0.77 16.41
CA GLN A 349 45.15 0.44 17.20
C GLN A 349 44.29 1.35 16.33
N VAL A 350 42.99 1.39 16.64
CA VAL A 350 42.10 2.39 16.09
C VAL A 350 42.53 3.70 16.73
N SER A 351 43.47 4.38 16.12
CA SER A 351 43.65 5.79 16.36
C SER A 351 42.47 6.49 15.72
N VAL A 352 41.57 7.02 16.54
CA VAL A 352 40.58 8.00 16.10
C VAL A 352 41.36 9.17 15.51
N VAL A 353 41.49 9.21 14.19
CA VAL A 353 41.89 10.44 13.52
C VAL A 353 40.71 11.37 13.68
N LYS A 354 40.82 12.31 14.63
CA LYS A 354 39.99 13.51 14.63
C LYS A 354 40.21 14.16 13.26
N THR A 355 39.30 13.95 12.32
CA THR A 355 39.16 14.86 11.20
C THR A 355 38.69 16.16 11.82
N VAL A 356 39.63 17.08 12.04
CA VAL A 356 39.34 18.49 12.33
C VAL A 356 38.81 19.11 11.04
N GLN A 357 37.63 18.66 10.61
CA GLN A 357 36.73 19.48 9.84
C GLN A 357 35.55 19.74 10.75
N GLU A 358 35.43 21.00 11.15
CA GLU A 358 34.32 21.49 11.96
C GLU A 358 33.00 20.96 11.41
N PRO A 359 32.15 20.33 12.24
CA PRO A 359 30.82 19.97 11.80
C PRO A 359 30.09 21.26 11.44
N LYS A 360 29.57 21.38 10.22
CA LYS A 360 28.62 22.44 9.81
C LYS A 360 27.26 22.27 10.50
N ARG A 361 27.22 21.97 11.80
CA ARG A 361 25.99 21.91 12.61
C ARG A 361 26.01 23.01 13.66
N ARG A 362 24.86 23.68 13.78
CA ARG A 362 24.67 25.05 14.31
C ARG A 362 24.53 25.13 15.84
N PHE A 363 24.97 24.13 16.59
CA PHE A 363 24.78 24.09 18.04
C PHE A 363 26.10 23.87 18.78
N GLY A 364 26.58 24.98 19.36
CA GLY A 364 27.40 25.13 20.58
C GLY A 364 28.50 24.11 20.91
N ASP A 365 29.73 24.61 20.98
CA ASP A 365 30.83 24.00 21.73
C ASP A 365 30.46 23.79 23.21
N ALA A 366 30.05 22.57 23.57
CA ALA A 366 30.02 22.12 24.95
C ALA A 366 30.08 20.58 24.99
N PHE A 367 31.18 20.04 25.52
CA PHE A 367 31.37 18.65 25.98
C PHE A 367 30.63 17.57 25.16
N ALA A 368 31.22 17.14 24.04
CA ALA A 368 30.75 15.94 23.37
C ALA A 368 31.00 14.71 24.26
N PRO A 369 29.98 13.90 24.60
CA PRO A 369 30.19 12.64 25.31
C PRO A 369 31.09 11.73 24.46
N GLU A 370 32.14 11.18 25.08
CA GLU A 370 32.98 10.17 24.42
C GLU A 370 32.29 8.81 24.56
N ILE A 371 31.75 8.31 23.46
CA ILE A 371 31.20 6.95 23.37
C ILE A 371 32.32 6.03 22.88
N ARG A 372 32.69 5.05 23.70
CA ARG A 372 33.66 4.01 23.33
C ARG A 372 32.91 2.70 23.05
N PHE A 373 33.29 2.05 21.96
CA PHE A 373 32.78 0.74 21.59
C PHE A 373 33.92 -0.26 21.73
N GLU A 374 33.70 -1.32 22.49
CA GLU A 374 34.62 -2.45 22.60
C GLU A 374 33.94 -3.69 21.99
N PRO A 375 34.63 -4.48 21.15
CA PRO A 375 34.09 -5.73 20.63
C PRO A 375 33.78 -6.71 21.77
N CYS A 376 32.59 -7.31 21.75
CA CYS A 376 32.25 -8.40 22.67
C CYS A 376 33.07 -9.65 22.31
N GLY A 377 33.64 -10.35 23.29
CA GLY A 377 34.55 -11.49 23.09
C GLY A 377 33.92 -12.66 22.30
N GLU A 378 34.77 -13.44 21.63
CA GLU A 378 34.40 -14.37 20.54
C GLU A 378 33.72 -15.69 20.96
N GLU A 379 33.30 -15.87 22.21
CA GLU A 379 32.68 -17.11 22.67
C GLU A 379 31.15 -17.00 22.60
N VAL A 380 30.58 -17.53 21.51
CA VAL A 380 29.20 -17.32 21.01
C VAL A 380 29.07 -15.91 20.45
N ASP A 381 28.47 -15.74 19.26
CA ASP A 381 28.28 -14.42 18.65
C ASP A 381 26.85 -13.91 18.89
N PRO A 382 26.50 -13.42 20.10
CA PRO A 382 25.22 -12.75 20.35
C PRO A 382 25.07 -11.46 19.52
N THR A 383 26.12 -10.98 18.84
CA THR A 383 26.10 -9.70 18.12
C THR A 383 25.18 -9.75 16.90
N LYS A 384 25.02 -10.90 16.24
CA LYS A 384 24.06 -11.04 15.12
C LYS A 384 22.60 -10.95 15.55
N GLN A 385 22.28 -11.40 16.76
CA GLN A 385 20.93 -11.29 17.32
C GLN A 385 20.61 -9.86 17.79
N LEU A 386 21.63 -9.10 18.15
CA LEU A 386 21.52 -7.71 18.60
C LEU A 386 21.80 -6.67 17.51
N SER A 387 22.17 -7.11 16.31
CA SER A 387 22.27 -6.28 15.10
C SER A 387 20.87 -5.90 14.64
N LEU A 388 20.24 -4.96 15.36
CA LEU A 388 18.85 -4.52 15.19
C LEU A 388 18.79 -3.00 15.13
N PHE A 389 18.95 -2.45 13.94
CA PHE A 389 18.79 -1.03 13.67
C PHE A 389 17.33 -0.59 13.86
N GLY A 390 17.12 0.56 14.51
CA GLY A 390 15.79 1.13 14.76
C GLY A 390 15.00 0.48 15.92
N ALA A 391 15.54 -0.58 16.56
CA ALA A 391 14.88 -1.25 17.68
C ALA A 391 14.75 -0.35 18.92
N LYS A 392 13.78 -0.67 19.80
CA LYS A 392 13.51 0.06 21.05
C LYS A 392 13.90 -0.77 22.26
N PRO A 393 14.88 -0.32 23.07
CA PRO A 393 15.20 -0.95 24.34
C PRO A 393 14.19 -0.53 25.42
N ILE A 394 13.76 -1.47 26.25
CA ILE A 394 12.83 -1.27 27.37
C ILE A 394 13.32 -2.04 28.58
N GLU A 395 13.46 -1.35 29.71
CA GLU A 395 13.73 -2.00 30.99
C GLU A 395 12.50 -2.78 31.48
N PHE A 396 12.68 -4.07 31.69
CA PHE A 396 11.61 -5.01 32.05
C PHE A 396 12.03 -5.91 33.22
N GLY A 397 12.02 -5.34 34.42
CA GLY A 397 12.40 -6.05 35.64
C GLY A 397 13.92 -6.19 35.71
N SER A 398 14.44 -7.42 35.73
CA SER A 398 15.87 -7.73 35.68
C SER A 398 16.44 -7.89 34.27
N TYR A 399 15.63 -7.64 33.23
CA TYR A 399 15.99 -7.86 31.84
C TYR A 399 15.73 -6.59 31.02
N THR A 400 16.49 -6.41 29.95
CA THR A 400 16.22 -5.38 28.93
C THR A 400 15.61 -6.04 27.71
N LEU A 401 14.43 -5.59 27.28
CA LEU A 401 13.80 -6.03 26.03
C LEU A 401 14.22 -5.12 24.88
N VAL A 402 14.66 -5.69 23.78
CA VAL A 402 14.91 -5.01 22.51
C VAL A 402 13.78 -5.37 21.57
N CYS A 403 12.90 -4.40 21.32
CA CYS A 403 11.67 -4.58 20.55
C CYS A 403 11.79 -4.00 19.13
N GLY A 404 11.49 -4.82 18.13
CA GLY A 404 11.46 -4.44 16.72
C GLY A 404 12.84 -4.35 16.07
N GLY A 405 12.98 -3.37 15.18
CA GLY A 405 14.18 -3.13 14.39
C GLY A 405 14.40 -4.11 13.24
N VAL A 406 15.43 -3.82 12.46
CA VAL A 406 15.85 -4.62 11.30
C VAL A 406 17.35 -4.86 11.34
N GLY A 407 17.84 -5.95 10.75
CA GLY A 407 19.29 -6.11 10.63
C GLY A 407 19.77 -7.40 10.01
N GLU A 408 20.88 -7.95 10.50
CA GLU A 408 21.64 -9.01 9.81
C GLU A 408 20.91 -10.34 9.70
N ARG A 409 20.06 -10.68 10.67
CA ARG A 409 19.22 -11.88 10.59
C ARG A 409 18.05 -11.66 9.64
N GLN A 410 17.73 -12.68 8.85
CA GLN A 410 16.59 -12.60 7.93
C GLN A 410 15.29 -12.42 8.68
N GLU A 411 15.19 -12.96 9.90
CA GLU A 411 14.02 -12.86 10.79
C GLU A 411 13.76 -11.45 11.34
N SER A 412 14.80 -10.61 11.39
CA SER A 412 14.76 -9.27 11.96
C SER A 412 14.10 -8.28 11.00
N GLN A 413 12.77 -8.32 10.95
CA GLN A 413 11.96 -7.49 10.03
C GLN A 413 10.90 -6.65 10.76
N GLY A 414 11.31 -6.03 11.86
CA GLY A 414 10.48 -5.07 12.61
C GLY A 414 9.47 -5.69 13.56
N GLN A 415 9.46 -7.02 13.72
CA GLN A 415 8.49 -7.74 14.55
C GLN A 415 9.13 -8.62 15.65
N THR A 416 10.47 -8.65 15.70
CA THR A 416 11.24 -9.45 16.67
C THR A 416 11.25 -8.79 18.05
N ILE A 417 11.27 -9.58 19.11
CA ILE A 417 11.56 -9.11 20.47
C ILE A 417 12.66 -9.99 21.04
N VAL A 418 13.74 -9.36 21.51
CA VAL A 418 14.88 -10.03 22.13
C VAL A 418 14.97 -9.59 23.58
N ALA A 419 15.19 -10.52 24.50
CA ALA A 419 15.49 -10.23 25.89
C ALA A 419 16.99 -10.36 26.15
N ILE A 420 17.53 -9.40 26.89
CA ILE A 420 18.93 -9.33 27.32
C ILE A 420 18.96 -9.38 28.84
N ASP A 421 19.79 -10.28 29.38
CA ASP A 421 20.14 -10.38 30.80
C ASP A 421 21.63 -10.17 30.96
N ILE A 422 22.02 -9.29 31.87
CA ILE A 422 23.43 -9.11 32.24
C ILE A 422 23.56 -9.66 33.65
N ASP A 423 24.30 -10.77 33.77
CA ASP A 423 24.50 -11.40 35.07
C ASP A 423 25.47 -10.59 35.96
N SER A 424 25.59 -10.99 37.23
CA SER A 424 26.48 -10.32 38.20
C SER A 424 27.98 -10.42 37.87
N GLN A 425 28.36 -11.15 36.82
CA GLN A 425 29.73 -11.28 36.30
C GLN A 425 29.89 -10.55 34.95
N ASP A 426 28.98 -9.62 34.63
CA ASP A 426 28.92 -8.87 33.37
C ASP A 426 28.78 -9.74 32.11
N ARG A 427 28.29 -10.99 32.24
CA ARG A 427 28.01 -11.83 31.08
C ARG A 427 26.64 -11.51 30.51
N CYS A 428 26.61 -11.25 29.20
CA CYS A 428 25.39 -10.98 28.45
C CYS A 428 24.75 -12.28 27.95
N ASN A 429 23.52 -12.56 28.38
CA ASN A 429 22.68 -13.61 27.82
C ASN A 429 21.60 -12.99 26.92
N VAL A 430 21.49 -13.50 25.70
CA VAL A 430 20.53 -13.01 24.70
C VAL A 430 19.54 -14.12 24.37
N SER A 431 18.25 -13.82 24.40
CA SER A 431 17.18 -14.77 24.08
C SER A 431 16.09 -14.11 23.24
N GLU A 432 15.85 -14.63 22.04
CA GLU A 432 14.70 -14.22 21.21
C GLU A 432 13.40 -14.78 21.81
N LEU A 433 12.38 -13.93 21.94
CA LEU A 433 11.08 -14.32 22.45
C LEU A 433 10.15 -14.68 21.28
N CYS A 434 9.57 -15.87 21.31
CA CYS A 434 8.63 -16.33 20.28
C CYS A 434 7.18 -16.26 20.76
N TRP A 435 6.27 -16.15 19.78
CA TRP A 435 4.82 -16.13 19.97
C TRP A 435 4.29 -17.53 20.28
N THR A 436 3.41 -17.64 21.29
CA THR A 436 2.84 -18.94 21.69
C THR A 436 1.76 -19.48 20.75
N ASN A 437 1.25 -18.66 19.81
CA ASN A 437 0.27 -19.05 18.78
C ASN A 437 0.37 -18.10 17.56
N ASN A 438 0.25 -18.64 16.33
CA ASN A 438 0.35 -17.88 15.07
C ASN A 438 -0.96 -17.17 14.63
N GLU A 439 -2.01 -17.16 15.46
CA GLU A 439 -3.27 -16.50 15.13
C GLU A 439 -3.30 -15.05 15.63
N GLY A 440 -3.09 -14.08 14.73
CA GLY A 440 -3.19 -12.64 15.01
C GLY A 440 -2.20 -11.79 14.21
N ILE A 441 -2.41 -10.47 14.14
CA ILE A 441 -1.49 -9.55 13.47
C ILE A 441 -0.43 -9.09 14.46
N THR A 442 0.82 -9.56 14.30
CA THR A 442 1.97 -9.06 15.05
C THR A 442 2.24 -7.59 14.70
N PRO A 443 2.38 -6.68 15.68
CA PRO A 443 2.57 -5.28 15.39
C PRO A 443 3.91 -5.01 14.73
N LEU A 444 3.93 -4.11 13.74
CA LEU A 444 5.19 -3.62 13.17
C LEU A 444 5.78 -2.58 14.13
N MET A 445 6.91 -2.89 14.74
CA MET A 445 7.54 -2.01 15.73
C MET A 445 8.52 -0.99 15.12
N ILE A 446 8.66 -0.95 13.80
CA ILE A 446 9.37 0.12 13.08
C ILE A 446 8.54 1.39 13.15
N GLY A 447 9.20 2.52 13.48
CA GLY A 447 8.50 3.80 13.67
C GLY A 447 7.49 3.81 14.82
N SER A 448 7.53 2.81 15.71
CA SER A 448 6.63 2.69 16.86
C SER A 448 7.22 3.34 18.12
N SER A 449 6.35 3.63 19.09
CA SER A 449 6.75 3.86 20.48
C SER A 449 6.38 2.64 21.30
N VAL A 450 7.32 2.11 22.08
CA VAL A 450 7.09 0.94 22.90
C VAL A 450 7.39 1.30 24.36
N MET A 451 6.51 0.92 25.28
CA MET A 451 6.70 1.17 26.71
C MET A 451 6.24 -0.02 27.55
N ARG A 452 6.80 -0.15 28.75
CA ARG A 452 6.33 -1.13 29.74
C ARG A 452 5.05 -0.63 30.42
N VAL A 453 4.09 -1.54 30.61
CA VAL A 453 2.88 -1.34 31.40
C VAL A 453 2.69 -2.58 32.27
N ASP A 454 2.91 -2.44 33.56
CA ASP A 454 2.91 -3.53 34.53
C ASP A 454 3.85 -4.68 34.09
N ASP A 455 3.26 -5.81 33.71
CA ASP A 455 3.90 -7.04 33.27
C ASP A 455 3.76 -7.28 31.77
N ASN A 456 3.43 -6.22 31.03
CA ASN A 456 3.21 -6.22 29.60
C ASN A 456 4.04 -5.11 28.95
N ILE A 457 4.15 -5.17 27.62
CA ILE A 457 4.60 -4.04 26.82
C ILE A 457 3.42 -3.51 26.01
N MET A 458 3.34 -2.20 25.86
CA MET A 458 2.41 -1.53 24.97
C MET A 458 3.17 -0.94 23.78
N VAL A 459 2.74 -1.30 22.58
CA VAL A 459 3.24 -0.79 21.29
C VAL A 459 2.22 0.20 20.75
N PHE A 460 2.65 1.44 20.55
CA PHE A 460 1.87 2.50 19.94
C PHE A 460 2.32 2.77 18.51
N GLY A 461 1.36 2.74 17.60
CA GLY A 461 1.56 3.02 16.20
C GLY A 461 2.42 1.95 15.54
N GLY A 462 3.33 2.42 14.68
CA GLY A 462 4.19 1.58 13.87
C GLY A 462 3.82 1.68 12.40
N GLY A 463 4.82 1.68 11.55
CA GLY A 463 4.63 1.83 10.13
C GLY A 463 5.94 2.00 9.40
N ALA A 464 5.88 1.72 8.11
CA ALA A 464 7.02 1.83 7.22
C ALA A 464 6.57 2.02 5.78
N THR A 465 7.39 2.70 5.00
CA THR A 465 7.16 2.80 3.55
C THR A 465 7.66 1.54 2.86
N CYS A 466 6.77 0.85 2.16
CA CYS A 466 7.05 -0.33 1.35
C CYS A 466 7.61 0.10 -0.01
N PHE A 467 8.82 0.67 -0.02
CA PHE A 467 9.51 1.10 -1.25
C PHE A 467 8.61 1.98 -2.14
N SER A 468 8.36 1.59 -3.40
CA SER A 468 7.46 2.30 -4.31
C SER A 468 5.99 1.83 -4.28
N MET A 469 5.65 0.88 -3.39
CA MET A 469 4.35 0.18 -3.40
C MET A 469 3.30 0.80 -2.48
N GLY A 470 3.70 1.64 -1.53
CA GLY A 470 2.81 2.33 -0.59
C GLY A 470 3.36 2.31 0.83
N THR A 471 2.56 2.76 1.79
CA THR A 471 2.95 2.82 3.21
C THR A 471 2.07 1.87 4.02
N TYR A 472 2.71 1.04 4.84
CA TYR A 472 2.02 0.33 5.91
C TYR A 472 1.95 1.23 7.14
N TRP A 473 0.76 1.39 7.70
CA TRP A 473 0.57 2.12 8.95
C TRP A 473 -0.37 1.32 9.85
N GLN A 474 0.11 1.01 11.03
CA GLN A 474 -0.70 0.43 12.10
C GLN A 474 -1.16 1.57 13.01
N GLY A 475 -2.44 1.93 12.88
CA GLY A 475 -3.05 2.88 13.81
C GLY A 475 -3.37 2.22 15.15
N GLY A 476 -3.05 2.90 16.24
CA GLY A 476 -3.50 2.53 17.59
C GLY A 476 -2.46 1.93 18.51
N ALA A 477 -2.92 1.37 19.63
CA ALA A 477 -2.11 0.76 20.66
C ALA A 477 -2.40 -0.74 20.76
N SER A 478 -1.36 -1.55 20.94
CA SER A 478 -1.45 -2.98 21.18
C SER A 478 -0.66 -3.35 22.42
N THR A 479 -1.23 -4.17 23.30
CA THR A 479 -0.54 -4.70 24.48
C THR A 479 -0.09 -6.13 24.21
N ILE A 480 1.16 -6.45 24.55
CA ILE A 480 1.75 -7.78 24.43
C ILE A 480 2.12 -8.22 25.84
N SER A 481 1.48 -9.28 26.33
CA SER A 481 1.83 -9.87 27.63
C SER A 481 3.01 -10.80 27.50
N ILE A 482 3.93 -10.73 28.46
CA ILE A 482 5.13 -11.56 28.52
C ILE A 482 4.93 -12.60 29.63
N HIS A 483 4.96 -13.88 29.26
CA HIS A 483 4.82 -15.00 30.18
C HIS A 483 6.16 -15.70 30.41
N ASN A 484 6.26 -16.49 31.47
CA ASN A 484 7.50 -17.15 31.91
C ASN A 484 8.61 -16.17 32.31
N LYS A 485 8.29 -15.21 33.18
CA LYS A 485 9.28 -14.33 33.83
C LYS A 485 10.32 -15.19 34.55
N PRO A 486 11.56 -15.26 34.07
CA PRO A 486 12.55 -16.13 34.68
C PRO A 486 13.04 -15.48 35.98
N THR A 487 13.06 -16.24 37.05
CA THR A 487 13.90 -15.94 38.21
C THR A 487 15.18 -16.73 38.02
N HIS A 488 16.20 -16.06 37.45
CA HIS A 488 17.55 -16.58 37.16
C HIS A 488 17.66 -17.57 35.99
N TRP A 489 18.02 -17.05 34.80
CA TRP A 489 18.42 -17.85 33.64
C TRP A 489 19.76 -18.57 33.89
N LYS A 490 19.70 -19.75 34.50
CA LYS A 490 20.86 -20.68 34.53
C LYS A 490 20.92 -21.50 33.24
N HIS A 491 21.86 -21.12 32.38
CA HIS A 491 22.48 -21.88 31.28
C HIS A 491 21.58 -22.58 30.24
N SER A 492 21.75 -22.13 28.99
CA SER A 492 21.93 -22.92 27.76
C SER A 492 20.73 -23.46 26.97
N LYS A 493 19.48 -23.07 27.23
CA LYS A 493 18.38 -23.34 26.27
C LYS A 493 17.55 -22.09 25.96
N PRO A 494 17.38 -21.73 24.67
CA PRO A 494 16.43 -20.69 24.27
C PRO A 494 15.04 -21.06 24.78
N ILE A 495 14.35 -20.12 25.43
CA ILE A 495 12.93 -20.29 25.76
C ILE A 495 12.15 -20.14 24.46
N ALA A 496 11.52 -21.22 24.00
CA ALA A 496 10.75 -21.25 22.75
C ALA A 496 9.41 -20.51 22.84
N GLU A 497 8.96 -20.08 24.03
CA GLU A 497 7.61 -19.54 24.26
C GLU A 497 7.61 -18.49 25.38
N GLY A 498 7.31 -17.23 25.04
CA GLY A 498 7.31 -16.13 26.02
C GLY A 498 6.35 -14.97 25.75
N LEU A 499 5.78 -14.87 24.54
CA LEU A 499 4.87 -13.78 24.17
C LEU A 499 3.45 -14.28 23.95
N THR A 500 2.50 -13.66 24.65
CA THR A 500 1.08 -13.81 24.32
C THR A 500 0.68 -12.95 23.13
N ARG A 501 -0.46 -13.32 22.54
CA ARG A 501 -1.13 -12.58 21.50
C ARG A 501 -1.21 -11.06 21.80
N PRO A 502 -0.85 -10.19 20.84
CA PRO A 502 -1.09 -8.76 20.96
C PRO A 502 -2.59 -8.48 21.08
N GLN A 503 -2.98 -7.82 22.17
CA GLN A 503 -4.34 -7.31 22.36
C GLN A 503 -4.41 -5.89 21.84
N PHE A 504 -5.13 -5.68 20.73
CA PHE A 504 -5.40 -4.34 20.22
C PHE A 504 -6.30 -3.58 21.20
N MET A 505 -5.80 -2.49 21.74
CA MET A 505 -6.50 -1.66 22.71
C MET A 505 -7.39 -0.61 22.05
N GLY A 506 -7.04 -0.17 20.83
CA GLY A 506 -7.80 0.84 20.09
C GLY A 506 -6.92 1.73 19.23
N SER A 507 -7.53 2.38 18.24
CA SER A 507 -6.88 3.38 17.39
C SER A 507 -7.64 4.69 17.49
N GLN A 508 -7.05 5.69 18.15
CA GLN A 508 -7.46 7.07 17.94
C GLN A 508 -6.61 7.63 16.81
N ARG A 509 -7.22 7.79 15.63
CA ARG A 509 -6.61 8.58 14.57
C ARG A 509 -6.72 10.04 15.04
N PHE A 510 -5.61 10.64 15.46
CA PHE A 510 -5.55 12.08 15.72
C PHE A 510 -5.70 12.80 14.39
N VAL A 511 -6.94 13.01 13.98
CA VAL A 511 -7.25 13.94 12.90
C VAL A 511 -7.04 15.32 13.51
N SER A 512 -6.12 16.11 12.95
CA SER A 512 -6.00 17.53 13.30
C SER A 512 -7.33 18.20 12.96
N GLY A 513 -8.23 18.24 13.95
CA GLY A 513 -9.50 18.93 13.83
C GLY A 513 -9.24 20.42 13.61
N THR A 514 -10.10 21.07 12.84
CA THR A 514 -10.12 22.52 12.66
C THR A 514 -10.52 23.29 13.92
N SER A 515 -10.56 22.66 15.09
CA SER A 515 -10.76 23.30 16.39
C SER A 515 -9.60 24.26 16.69
N ARG A 516 -9.57 25.40 15.99
CA ARG A 516 -9.05 26.63 16.58
C ARG A 516 -9.93 26.84 17.81
N SER A 517 -9.40 26.50 18.98
CA SER A 517 -9.91 27.03 20.24
C SER A 517 -9.76 28.55 20.16
N GLN A 518 -10.71 29.24 19.51
CA GLN A 518 -10.95 30.63 19.82
C GLN A 518 -11.51 30.64 21.23
N HIS A 519 -10.61 30.61 22.22
CA HIS A 519 -10.89 31.12 23.55
C HIS A 519 -11.11 32.63 23.43
N GLN A 520 -12.24 33.03 22.84
CA GLN A 520 -12.85 34.31 23.18
C GLN A 520 -13.74 34.02 24.38
N GLY A 521 -13.52 34.75 25.47
CA GLY A 521 -14.26 34.61 26.73
C GLY A 521 -15.73 35.04 26.60
N SER A 522 -16.51 34.32 25.81
CA SER A 522 -17.97 34.36 25.86
C SER A 522 -18.45 33.41 26.95
N LYS A 523 -19.45 33.85 27.72
CA LYS A 523 -20.05 33.12 28.84
C LYS A 523 -20.40 31.69 28.41
N GLU A 524 -20.07 30.72 29.25
CA GLU A 524 -20.50 29.33 29.13
C GLU A 524 -22.04 29.29 29.09
N VAL A 525 -22.59 29.09 27.90
CA VAL A 525 -24.02 28.78 27.71
C VAL A 525 -24.05 27.42 27.05
N ASP A 526 -24.60 26.43 27.78
CA ASP A 526 -24.82 25.09 27.24
C ASP A 526 -25.61 25.16 25.93
N ALA A 527 -25.24 24.34 24.96
CA ALA A 527 -25.95 24.24 23.70
C ALA A 527 -27.42 23.86 23.96
N THR A 528 -28.36 24.74 23.59
CA THR A 528 -29.79 24.48 23.74
C THR A 528 -30.25 23.58 22.59
N ILE A 529 -30.71 22.37 22.92
CA ILE A 529 -31.18 21.39 21.93
C ILE A 529 -32.58 21.79 21.45
N THR A 530 -32.72 22.06 20.16
CA THR A 530 -34.00 22.40 19.52
C THR A 530 -34.69 21.15 19.00
N THR A 531 -35.94 20.91 19.35
CA THR A 531 -36.70 19.80 18.76
C THR A 531 -37.07 20.13 17.31
N VAL A 532 -36.81 19.22 16.38
CA VAL A 532 -37.19 19.36 14.97
C VAL A 532 -38.72 19.46 14.85
N ALA A 533 -39.19 20.46 14.10
CA ALA A 533 -40.61 20.71 13.91
C ALA A 533 -41.30 19.55 13.19
N ARG A 534 -42.53 19.25 13.60
CA ARG A 534 -43.38 18.21 12.98
C ARG A 534 -44.51 18.86 12.21
N THR A 535 -44.74 18.43 10.98
CA THR A 535 -45.81 18.93 10.11
C THR A 535 -46.53 17.78 9.39
N ARG A 536 -47.67 18.08 8.75
CA ARG A 536 -48.35 17.18 7.82
C ARG A 536 -48.18 17.72 6.40
N LEU A 537 -47.97 16.81 5.45
CA LEU A 537 -47.86 17.18 4.03
C LEU A 537 -49.16 16.86 3.31
N GLU A 538 -49.99 17.89 3.11
CA GLU A 538 -51.30 17.77 2.47
C GLU A 538 -51.25 18.22 1.01
N THR A 539 -50.40 19.20 0.68
CA THR A 539 -50.29 19.78 -0.67
C THR A 539 -48.85 19.82 -1.20
N PRO A 540 -48.64 19.79 -2.53
CA PRO A 540 -47.32 20.00 -3.13
C PRO A 540 -46.72 21.40 -2.86
N GLN A 541 -47.53 22.41 -2.53
CA GLN A 541 -47.03 23.74 -2.17
C GLN A 541 -46.30 23.70 -0.83
N GLN A 542 -46.86 23.00 0.17
CA GLN A 542 -46.19 22.82 1.46
C GLN A 542 -44.83 22.13 1.31
N LEU A 543 -44.66 21.23 0.34
CA LEU A 543 -43.35 20.65 0.05
C LEU A 543 -42.38 21.71 -0.45
N ARG A 544 -42.80 22.57 -1.39
CA ARG A 544 -41.96 23.67 -1.88
C ARG A 544 -41.53 24.58 -0.73
N ASP A 545 -42.47 24.94 0.15
CA ASP A 545 -42.19 25.79 1.31
C ASP A 545 -41.15 25.13 2.25
N ILE A 546 -41.25 23.81 2.47
CA ILE A 546 -40.27 23.04 3.26
C ILE A 546 -38.89 23.04 2.60
N LEU A 547 -38.83 22.80 1.27
CA LEU A 547 -37.58 22.77 0.52
C LEU A 547 -36.91 24.15 0.46
N GLU A 548 -37.69 25.22 0.32
CA GLU A 548 -37.21 26.61 0.31
C GLU A 548 -36.72 27.05 1.70
N ALA A 549 -37.39 26.62 2.77
CA ALA A 549 -36.97 26.94 4.13
C ALA A 549 -35.60 26.32 4.49
N ALA A 550 -35.19 25.24 3.82
CA ALA A 550 -33.90 24.58 3.97
C ALA A 550 -33.51 24.23 5.44
N VAL A 551 -34.52 23.92 6.25
CA VAL A 551 -34.38 23.46 7.64
C VAL A 551 -35.00 22.06 7.81
N PRO A 552 -34.48 21.21 8.72
CA PRO A 552 -35.02 19.90 8.97
C PRO A 552 -36.46 19.97 9.46
N VAL A 553 -37.31 19.10 8.93
CA VAL A 553 -38.72 18.98 9.30
C VAL A 553 -39.11 17.50 9.27
N ILE A 554 -39.85 17.06 10.29
CA ILE A 554 -40.49 15.73 10.30
C ILE A 554 -41.88 15.86 9.69
N ILE A 555 -42.09 15.18 8.58
CA ILE A 555 -43.38 15.02 7.93
C ILE A 555 -44.03 13.79 8.54
N ALA A 556 -44.96 14.02 9.46
CA ALA A 556 -45.44 12.99 10.38
C ALA A 556 -46.55 12.12 9.79
N LYS A 557 -46.52 10.81 10.11
CA LYS A 557 -47.59 9.83 9.83
C LYS A 557 -48.11 9.89 8.39
N THR A 558 -47.19 9.88 7.45
CA THR A 558 -47.48 9.97 6.03
C THR A 558 -47.66 8.60 5.41
N ASP A 559 -48.47 8.52 4.36
CA ASP A 559 -48.59 7.31 3.57
C ASP A 559 -47.30 7.06 2.78
N ILE A 560 -46.46 6.18 3.31
CA ILE A 560 -45.25 5.68 2.66
C ILE A 560 -45.43 4.26 2.08
N GLY A 561 -46.68 3.83 1.92
CA GLY A 561 -47.06 2.52 1.42
C GLY A 561 -47.16 1.44 2.49
N ASP A 562 -47.53 0.24 2.02
CA ASP A 562 -47.79 -0.94 2.86
C ASP A 562 -46.59 -1.42 3.69
N CYS A 563 -45.38 -0.92 3.40
CA CYS A 563 -44.15 -1.28 4.08
C CYS A 563 -44.24 -1.15 5.61
N VAL A 564 -44.98 -0.18 6.13
CA VAL A 564 -45.12 0.10 7.57
C VAL A 564 -45.72 -1.08 8.34
N TRP A 565 -46.58 -1.90 7.70
CA TRP A 565 -47.18 -3.09 8.32
C TRP A 565 -46.72 -4.40 7.70
N LYS A 566 -46.27 -4.41 6.44
CA LYS A 566 -45.80 -5.62 5.77
C LYS A 566 -44.37 -6.01 6.15
N TRP A 567 -43.47 -5.05 6.37
CA TRP A 567 -42.03 -5.30 6.55
C TRP A 567 -41.67 -5.89 7.91
N THR A 568 -42.27 -7.02 8.22
CA THR A 568 -41.86 -7.88 9.33
C THR A 568 -40.58 -8.65 8.96
N SER A 569 -39.85 -9.05 10.01
CA SER A 569 -39.02 -10.25 10.11
C SER A 569 -39.07 -11.21 8.90
N SER A 570 -40.05 -12.10 9.01
CA SER A 570 -40.30 -13.18 8.07
C SER A 570 -40.63 -12.69 6.67
N TYR A 571 -41.45 -11.64 6.54
CA TYR A 571 -41.86 -11.13 5.24
C TYR A 571 -40.68 -10.63 4.40
N MET A 572 -39.81 -9.80 4.99
CA MET A 572 -38.67 -9.26 4.26
C MET A 572 -37.70 -10.36 3.84
N ILE A 573 -37.47 -11.36 4.70
CA ILE A 573 -36.60 -12.50 4.40
C ILE A 573 -37.17 -13.32 3.22
N ASP A 574 -38.46 -13.63 3.25
CA ASP A 574 -39.14 -14.38 2.18
C ASP A 574 -39.11 -13.62 0.85
N ARG A 575 -39.38 -12.31 0.88
CA ARG A 575 -39.44 -11.48 -0.33
C ARG A 575 -38.09 -11.12 -0.93
N VAL A 576 -37.05 -10.94 -0.12
CA VAL A 576 -35.69 -10.63 -0.59
C VAL A 576 -34.92 -11.92 -0.93
N GLY A 577 -35.24 -13.03 -0.28
CA GLY A 577 -34.57 -14.31 -0.42
C GLY A 577 -33.57 -14.57 0.70
N HIS A 578 -33.63 -15.78 1.26
CA HIS A 578 -32.83 -16.22 2.41
C HIS A 578 -31.32 -16.06 2.19
N ASP A 579 -30.82 -16.49 1.02
CA ASP A 579 -29.39 -16.54 0.71
C ASP A 579 -28.84 -15.28 0.02
N THR A 580 -29.67 -14.25 -0.18
CA THR A 580 -29.28 -13.02 -0.86
C THR A 580 -28.11 -12.36 -0.13
N GLN A 581 -26.96 -12.27 -0.78
CA GLN A 581 -25.75 -11.73 -0.17
C GLN A 581 -25.80 -10.20 -0.12
N VAL A 582 -25.58 -9.64 1.07
CA VAL A 582 -25.54 -8.20 1.31
C VAL A 582 -24.31 -7.82 2.13
N VAL A 583 -23.90 -6.56 2.04
CA VAL A 583 -22.74 -6.04 2.78
C VAL A 583 -23.21 -5.26 4.00
N ILE A 584 -22.61 -5.52 5.16
CA ILE A 584 -22.87 -4.78 6.40
C ILE A 584 -21.61 -4.11 6.94
N HIS A 585 -21.79 -3.04 7.71
CA HIS A 585 -20.83 -2.60 8.70
C HIS A 585 -21.08 -3.38 9.99
N GLU A 586 -20.05 -4.07 10.48
CA GLU A 586 -20.10 -4.81 11.76
C GLU A 586 -19.09 -4.22 12.73
N CYS A 587 -19.55 -3.83 13.93
CA CYS A 587 -18.71 -3.26 14.98
C CYS A 587 -18.00 -4.36 15.78
N GLN A 588 -16.68 -4.24 16.00
CA GLN A 588 -15.84 -5.26 16.63
C GLN A 588 -15.63 -5.11 18.16
N GLN A 589 -16.19 -4.08 18.80
CA GLN A 589 -15.94 -3.77 20.22
C GLN A 589 -17.24 -3.61 21.01
N ASP A 590 -17.16 -3.52 22.35
CA ASP A 590 -18.29 -3.23 23.24
C ASP A 590 -18.88 -1.82 23.13
N SER A 591 -18.48 -1.07 22.10
CA SER A 591 -19.06 0.22 21.76
C SER A 591 -20.08 0.10 20.63
N GLU A 592 -21.21 0.78 20.79
CA GLU A 592 -22.22 0.95 19.75
C GLU A 592 -21.78 2.03 18.73
N LYS A 593 -20.70 2.77 19.00
CA LYS A 593 -20.19 3.86 18.16
C LYS A 593 -19.46 3.35 16.93
N MET A 594 -19.92 3.73 15.75
CA MET A 594 -19.12 3.64 14.52
C MET A 594 -18.40 4.95 14.24
N ASP A 595 -17.15 4.87 13.79
CA ASP A 595 -16.33 6.00 13.38
C ASP A 595 -15.65 5.70 12.05
N PHE A 596 -16.00 6.48 11.03
CA PHE A 596 -15.51 6.30 9.67
C PHE A 596 -14.01 6.61 9.52
N ASN A 597 -13.47 7.53 10.33
CA ASN A 597 -12.09 7.96 10.19
C ASN A 597 -11.10 6.96 10.79
N SER A 598 -11.44 6.38 11.96
CA SER A 598 -10.69 5.29 12.59
C SER A 598 -11.00 3.92 11.99
N LYS A 599 -12.13 3.78 11.29
CA LYS A 599 -12.64 2.53 10.73
C LYS A 599 -12.73 1.42 11.78
N ASN A 600 -13.36 1.73 12.91
CA ASN A 600 -13.56 0.79 14.02
C ASN A 600 -14.63 -0.30 13.76
N PHE A 601 -14.98 -0.52 12.49
CA PHE A 601 -15.92 -1.52 11.99
C PHE A 601 -15.31 -2.24 10.79
N ARG A 602 -15.81 -3.44 10.48
CA ARG A 602 -15.41 -4.19 9.27
C ARG A 602 -16.57 -4.32 8.30
N TYR A 603 -16.24 -4.48 7.02
CA TYR A 603 -17.18 -4.88 5.99
C TYR A 603 -17.34 -6.40 6.01
N VAL A 604 -18.57 -6.88 6.17
CA VAL A 604 -18.88 -8.31 6.13
C VAL A 604 -19.93 -8.53 5.05
N THR A 605 -19.69 -9.51 4.17
CA THR A 605 -20.71 -10.02 3.25
C THR A 605 -21.39 -11.20 3.92
N GLU A 606 -22.71 -11.15 4.05
CA GLU A 606 -23.51 -12.20 4.70
C GLU A 606 -24.89 -12.31 4.04
N SER A 607 -25.62 -13.39 4.33
CA SER A 607 -27.00 -13.56 3.86
C SER A 607 -27.94 -12.52 4.50
N PHE A 608 -28.92 -12.06 3.72
CA PHE A 608 -29.91 -11.08 4.15
C PHE A 608 -30.70 -11.56 5.37
N GLU A 609 -31.04 -12.86 5.43
CA GLU A 609 -31.66 -13.46 6.60
C GLU A 609 -30.85 -13.25 7.87
N ASN A 610 -29.56 -13.57 7.84
CA ASN A 610 -28.70 -13.43 9.01
C ASN A 610 -28.62 -11.97 9.44
N VAL A 611 -28.49 -11.03 8.50
CA VAL A 611 -28.43 -9.60 8.80
C VAL A 611 -29.69 -9.13 9.53
N ILE A 612 -30.87 -9.53 9.03
CA ILE A 612 -32.15 -9.17 9.64
C ILE A 612 -32.29 -9.77 11.04
N ARG A 613 -32.05 -11.07 11.20
CA ARG A 613 -32.13 -11.74 12.52
C ARG A 613 -31.15 -11.17 13.53
N ARG A 614 -29.93 -10.83 13.08
CA ARG A 614 -28.91 -10.19 13.93
C ARG A 614 -29.33 -8.79 14.34
N ALA A 615 -29.92 -8.00 13.44
CA ALA A 615 -30.45 -6.68 13.77
C ALA A 615 -31.60 -6.76 14.79
N GLU A 616 -32.53 -7.72 14.63
CA GLU A 616 -33.59 -8.00 15.60
C GLU A 616 -33.04 -8.41 16.98
N ALA A 617 -32.02 -9.26 16.99
CA ALA A 617 -31.32 -9.68 18.22
C ALA A 617 -30.50 -8.53 18.87
N GLY A 618 -30.47 -7.34 18.28
CA GLY A 618 -29.75 -6.18 18.80
C GLY A 618 -28.24 -6.24 18.60
N HIS A 619 -27.76 -7.08 17.67
CA HIS A 619 -26.34 -7.09 17.32
C HIS A 619 -25.94 -5.75 16.67
N ARG A 620 -24.65 -5.42 16.77
CA ARG A 620 -24.07 -4.16 16.27
C ARG A 620 -23.81 -4.19 14.77
N VAL A 621 -24.89 -4.29 13.99
CA VAL A 621 -24.87 -4.40 12.52
C VAL A 621 -25.61 -3.23 11.87
N TYR A 622 -25.08 -2.78 10.72
CA TYR A 622 -25.72 -1.77 9.87
C TYR A 622 -25.62 -2.19 8.41
N LEU A 623 -26.76 -2.30 7.72
CA LEU A 623 -26.80 -2.65 6.31
C LEU A 623 -26.25 -1.52 5.44
N ARG A 624 -25.25 -1.87 4.64
CA ARG A 624 -24.72 -1.04 3.56
C ARG A 624 -25.32 -1.52 2.25
N ALA A 625 -26.53 -1.04 1.94
CA ALA A 625 -27.16 -1.32 0.65
C ALA A 625 -26.34 -0.69 -0.50
N LEU A 626 -26.10 -1.50 -1.53
CA LEU A 626 -25.33 -1.17 -2.74
C LEU A 626 -26.10 -1.70 -3.95
N SER A 627 -25.79 -1.17 -5.14
CA SER A 627 -26.35 -1.72 -6.37
C SER A 627 -26.00 -3.22 -6.51
N ARG A 628 -27.00 -4.07 -6.75
CA ARG A 628 -26.83 -5.52 -6.90
C ARG A 628 -26.05 -5.87 -8.16
N GLU A 629 -26.31 -5.17 -9.27
CA GLU A 629 -25.65 -5.44 -10.55
C GLU A 629 -24.27 -4.80 -10.64
N LYS A 630 -24.15 -3.51 -10.26
CA LYS A 630 -22.93 -2.73 -10.42
C LYS A 630 -22.61 -1.89 -9.19
N PRO A 631 -22.20 -2.51 -8.06
CA PRO A 631 -21.93 -1.82 -6.80
C PRO A 631 -20.92 -0.66 -6.89
N MET A 632 -20.04 -0.69 -7.91
CA MET A 632 -18.97 0.29 -8.11
C MET A 632 -19.28 1.37 -9.16
N ASP A 633 -20.41 1.24 -9.88
CA ASP A 633 -20.75 2.13 -11.00
C ASP A 633 -22.15 2.76 -10.87
N ARG A 634 -23.08 2.14 -10.13
CA ARG A 634 -24.47 2.61 -10.03
C ARG A 634 -24.85 2.90 -8.58
N PRO A 635 -25.52 4.04 -8.32
CA PRO A 635 -26.14 4.31 -7.03
C PRO A 635 -27.14 3.22 -6.66
N ALA A 636 -27.32 2.98 -5.35
CA ALA A 636 -28.30 2.04 -4.87
C ALA A 636 -29.73 2.53 -5.16
N ASN A 637 -30.59 1.61 -5.57
CA ASN A 637 -31.99 1.85 -5.86
C ASN A 637 -32.81 0.68 -5.35
N ILE A 638 -33.70 0.93 -4.39
CA ILE A 638 -34.53 -0.12 -3.76
C ILE A 638 -35.37 -0.91 -4.79
N LYS A 639 -35.79 -0.27 -5.90
CA LYS A 639 -36.55 -0.93 -6.96
C LYS A 639 -35.73 -1.99 -7.70
N ASP A 640 -34.47 -1.69 -7.95
CA ASP A 640 -33.56 -2.55 -8.72
C ASP A 640 -32.88 -3.59 -7.81
N ASP A 641 -32.52 -3.17 -6.59
CA ASP A 641 -31.70 -3.96 -5.68
C ASP A 641 -32.53 -4.88 -4.78
N PHE A 642 -33.78 -4.49 -4.47
CA PHE A 642 -34.71 -5.25 -3.61
C PHE A 642 -36.13 -5.34 -4.22
N PRO A 643 -36.27 -5.88 -5.44
CA PRO A 643 -37.53 -5.84 -6.19
C PRO A 643 -38.71 -6.52 -5.47
N GLY A 644 -38.45 -7.54 -4.66
CA GLY A 644 -39.50 -8.29 -3.93
C GLY A 644 -40.22 -7.50 -2.84
N ILE A 645 -39.63 -6.39 -2.37
CA ILE A 645 -40.23 -5.49 -1.35
C ILE A 645 -40.46 -4.07 -1.87
N ALA A 646 -40.01 -3.77 -3.10
CA ALA A 646 -39.99 -2.42 -3.64
C ALA A 646 -41.39 -1.80 -3.83
N SER A 647 -42.39 -2.61 -4.18
CA SER A 647 -43.78 -2.15 -4.37
C SER A 647 -44.49 -1.78 -3.07
N ASP A 648 -43.95 -2.19 -1.92
CA ASP A 648 -44.55 -1.90 -0.62
C ASP A 648 -44.19 -0.48 -0.13
N PHE A 649 -43.16 0.15 -0.71
CA PHE A 649 -42.72 1.49 -0.35
C PHE A 649 -42.96 2.48 -1.48
N HIS A 650 -43.57 3.62 -1.16
CA HIS A 650 -43.63 4.78 -2.04
C HIS A 650 -43.50 6.07 -1.24
N LEU A 651 -43.12 7.16 -1.93
CA LEU A 651 -43.30 8.49 -1.36
C LEU A 651 -44.75 8.94 -1.62
N PRO A 652 -45.32 9.80 -0.75
CA PRO A 652 -46.63 10.39 -0.98
C PRO A 652 -46.66 11.24 -2.27
N ASN A 653 -47.79 11.27 -2.97
CA ASN A 653 -47.95 11.99 -4.26
C ASN A 653 -47.61 13.49 -4.18
N GLN A 654 -47.73 14.09 -2.99
CA GLN A 654 -47.32 15.48 -2.75
C GLN A 654 -45.83 15.71 -3.04
N MET A 655 -45.02 14.64 -3.07
CA MET A 655 -43.58 14.64 -3.38
C MET A 655 -43.24 14.38 -4.84
N ASP A 656 -44.22 14.33 -5.75
CA ASP A 656 -43.95 14.04 -7.17
C ASP A 656 -42.93 14.98 -7.82
N SER A 657 -42.83 16.23 -7.34
CA SER A 657 -41.85 17.20 -7.84
C SER A 657 -40.39 16.78 -7.63
N ILE A 658 -40.08 15.89 -6.67
CA ILE A 658 -38.70 15.44 -6.46
C ILE A 658 -38.33 14.20 -7.29
N GLN A 659 -39.30 13.51 -7.91
CA GLN A 659 -39.04 12.24 -8.59
C GLN A 659 -37.99 12.36 -9.70
N ASN A 660 -38.06 13.42 -10.50
CA ASN A 660 -37.10 13.68 -11.59
C ASN A 660 -35.69 14.02 -11.09
N GLY A 661 -35.55 14.35 -9.80
CA GLY A 661 -34.28 14.67 -9.16
C GLY A 661 -33.71 13.53 -8.32
N ILE A 662 -34.41 12.39 -8.18
CA ILE A 662 -33.93 11.28 -7.35
C ILE A 662 -32.61 10.75 -7.90
N PHE A 663 -31.61 10.72 -7.02
CA PHE A 663 -30.29 10.19 -7.30
C PHE A 663 -30.14 8.75 -6.81
N SER A 664 -30.66 8.43 -5.61
CA SER A 664 -30.61 7.08 -5.04
C SER A 664 -31.73 6.84 -4.03
N SER A 665 -32.09 5.57 -3.84
CA SER A 665 -33.04 5.11 -2.82
C SER A 665 -32.45 3.91 -2.08
N VAL A 666 -32.10 4.11 -0.81
CA VAL A 666 -31.19 3.22 -0.07
C VAL A 666 -31.93 2.58 1.10
N LEU A 667 -32.05 1.25 1.08
CA LEU A 667 -32.56 0.48 2.21
C LEU A 667 -31.55 0.53 3.38
N ARG A 668 -32.04 0.89 4.57
CA ARG A 668 -31.28 0.86 5.81
C ARG A 668 -31.89 -0.16 6.76
N VAL A 669 -31.04 -1.02 7.31
CA VAL A 669 -31.38 -1.95 8.39
C VAL A 669 -30.31 -1.79 9.45
N SER A 670 -30.71 -1.63 10.70
CA SER A 670 -29.76 -1.44 11.79
C SER A 670 -30.22 -2.11 13.08
N GLY A 671 -29.27 -2.74 13.77
CA GLY A 671 -29.41 -3.15 15.17
C GLY A 671 -28.96 -2.02 16.11
N ARG A 672 -28.20 -2.34 17.16
CA ARG A 672 -27.70 -1.36 18.15
C ARG A 672 -26.43 -0.67 17.66
N VAL A 673 -26.58 0.39 16.87
CA VAL A 673 -25.45 1.14 16.30
C VAL A 673 -25.71 2.64 16.27
N ASN A 674 -24.66 3.41 16.54
CA ASN A 674 -24.58 4.85 16.36
C ASN A 674 -23.79 5.14 15.08
N MET A 675 -24.47 5.71 14.09
CA MET A 675 -23.84 6.24 12.88
C MET A 675 -22.98 7.45 13.23
N TRP A 676 -21.80 7.53 12.63
CA TRP A 676 -20.88 8.66 12.78
C TRP A 676 -21.52 9.99 12.34
N LEU A 677 -21.03 11.09 12.89
CA LEU A 677 -21.38 12.44 12.44
C LEU A 677 -20.88 12.65 11.01
N HIS A 678 -21.76 13.03 10.10
CA HIS A 678 -21.45 13.31 8.69
C HIS A 678 -22.38 14.39 8.13
N TYR A 679 -22.13 14.83 6.91
CA TYR A 679 -23.09 15.62 6.15
C TYR A 679 -23.28 14.99 4.76
N ASP A 680 -24.45 15.22 4.17
CA ASP A 680 -24.76 14.82 2.81
C ASP A 680 -24.78 16.05 1.91
N VAL A 681 -24.26 15.93 0.69
CA VAL A 681 -24.23 17.04 -0.28
C VAL A 681 -25.58 17.21 -0.97
N MET A 682 -26.35 16.14 -1.07
CA MET A 682 -27.70 16.14 -1.62
C MET A 682 -28.74 16.23 -0.51
N ALA A 683 -29.94 16.71 -0.86
CA ALA A 683 -31.09 16.62 0.02
C ALA A 683 -31.55 15.16 0.17
N ASN A 684 -32.12 14.82 1.32
CA ASN A 684 -32.52 13.46 1.64
C ASN A 684 -33.89 13.42 2.34
N MET A 685 -34.77 12.54 1.86
CA MET A 685 -35.99 12.14 2.56
C MET A 685 -35.75 10.82 3.28
N TYR A 686 -35.59 10.86 4.60
CA TYR A 686 -35.38 9.67 5.43
C TYR A 686 -36.71 9.15 5.95
N ALA A 687 -37.24 8.10 5.33
CA ALA A 687 -38.50 7.48 5.71
C ALA A 687 -38.28 6.34 6.71
N GLN A 688 -38.79 6.50 7.94
CA GLN A 688 -38.73 5.47 8.97
C GLN A 688 -39.88 4.48 8.80
N VAL A 689 -39.58 3.18 8.71
CA VAL A 689 -40.57 2.14 8.41
C VAL A 689 -40.83 1.23 9.60
N VAL A 690 -39.78 0.72 10.26
CA VAL A 690 -39.89 -0.21 11.40
C VAL A 690 -38.96 0.25 12.51
N GLY A 691 -39.41 0.14 13.76
CA GLY A 691 -38.67 0.63 14.92
C GLY A 691 -38.59 2.16 14.92
N SER A 692 -37.70 2.71 15.75
CA SER A 692 -37.54 4.16 15.88
C SER A 692 -36.08 4.59 15.81
N LYS A 693 -35.86 5.79 15.30
CA LYS A 693 -34.53 6.38 15.08
C LYS A 693 -34.44 7.75 15.75
N ARG A 694 -33.41 7.94 16.56
CA ARG A 694 -33.05 9.26 17.09
C ARG A 694 -31.94 9.85 16.23
N MET A 695 -32.13 11.07 15.75
CA MET A 695 -31.14 11.83 15.00
C MET A 695 -30.80 13.13 15.71
N VAL A 696 -29.52 13.46 15.73
CA VAL A 696 -29.01 14.77 16.14
C VAL A 696 -28.46 15.45 14.90
N LEU A 697 -28.89 16.68 14.64
CA LEU A 697 -28.59 17.45 13.45
C LEU A 697 -28.00 18.81 13.83
N PHE A 698 -27.20 19.39 12.95
CA PHE A 698 -26.60 20.71 13.13
C PHE A 698 -26.70 21.48 11.81
N PRO A 699 -26.99 22.79 11.85
CA PRO A 699 -26.99 23.62 10.67
C PRO A 699 -25.58 23.69 10.05
N PRO A 700 -25.44 23.93 8.73
CA PRO A 700 -24.14 24.00 8.06
C PRO A 700 -23.15 25.01 8.68
N SER A 701 -23.66 26.06 9.33
CA SER A 701 -22.86 27.05 10.07
C SER A 701 -21.99 26.45 11.17
N ASP A 702 -22.39 25.29 11.72
CA ASP A 702 -21.71 24.67 12.86
C ASP A 702 -20.50 23.82 12.44
N VAL A 703 -20.24 23.64 11.13
CA VAL A 703 -19.16 22.78 10.61
C VAL A 703 -17.78 23.10 11.21
N GLY A 704 -17.53 24.37 11.55
CA GLY A 704 -16.29 24.82 12.18
C GLY A 704 -16.08 24.30 13.62
N HIS A 705 -17.16 23.94 14.31
CA HIS A 705 -17.15 23.46 15.70
C HIS A 705 -17.14 21.93 15.81
N LEU A 706 -17.52 21.22 14.75
CA LEU A 706 -17.79 19.78 14.76
C LEU A 706 -16.61 18.90 14.33
N ALA A 707 -15.40 19.45 14.33
CA ALA A 707 -14.13 18.74 14.13
C ALA A 707 -14.00 17.95 12.80
N PHE A 708 -14.55 18.48 11.71
CA PHE A 708 -14.34 17.91 10.37
C PHE A 708 -12.91 18.20 9.87
N ALA A 709 -12.23 17.17 9.38
CA ALA A 709 -10.93 17.35 8.72
C ALA A 709 -11.10 18.09 7.39
N PRO A 710 -10.08 18.81 6.90
CA PRO A 710 -10.12 19.41 5.57
C PRO A 710 -10.42 18.40 4.46
N GLY A 711 -11.61 18.51 3.85
CA GLY A 711 -12.11 17.61 2.81
C GLY A 711 -12.57 16.23 3.28
N ALA A 712 -12.82 16.06 4.57
CA ALA A 712 -13.55 14.91 5.08
C ALA A 712 -15.04 15.23 5.15
N SER A 713 -15.89 14.26 4.78
CA SER A 713 -17.35 14.36 4.92
C SER A 713 -17.87 13.73 6.21
N SER A 714 -16.98 13.37 7.15
CA SER A 714 -17.34 12.76 8.43
C SER A 714 -16.41 13.19 9.55
N SER A 715 -16.93 13.21 10.78
CA SER A 715 -16.23 13.56 12.00
C SER A 715 -16.25 12.38 12.99
N SER A 716 -15.17 12.26 13.78
CA SER A 716 -15.03 11.23 14.82
C SER A 716 -15.67 11.65 16.15
N LEU A 717 -16.28 12.84 16.20
CA LEU A 717 -16.98 13.38 17.36
C LEU A 717 -18.15 12.48 17.76
N ASP A 718 -18.20 12.08 19.03
CA ASP A 718 -19.35 11.33 19.56
C ASP A 718 -20.40 12.29 20.07
N VAL A 719 -21.21 12.81 19.15
CA VAL A 719 -22.23 13.81 19.46
C VAL A 719 -23.27 13.31 20.45
N PHE A 720 -23.52 12.00 20.54
CA PHE A 720 -24.51 11.47 21.48
C PHE A 720 -24.00 11.51 22.93
N SER A 721 -22.71 11.25 23.13
CA SER A 721 -22.07 11.36 24.45
C SER A 721 -21.74 12.80 24.84
N GLU A 722 -21.43 13.64 23.85
CA GLU A 722 -20.91 14.99 24.07
C GLU A 722 -21.97 16.10 23.97
N LEU A 723 -23.23 15.78 23.66
CA LEU A 723 -24.29 16.77 23.35
C LEU A 723 -24.48 17.85 24.43
N ARG A 724 -24.22 17.49 25.69
CA ARG A 724 -24.34 18.36 26.87
C ARG A 724 -22.99 18.80 27.45
N SER A 725 -21.92 18.59 26.69
CA SER A 725 -20.57 18.99 27.11
C SER A 725 -20.23 20.40 26.59
N SER A 726 -19.28 21.06 27.24
CA SER A 726 -18.75 22.36 26.81
C SER A 726 -18.14 22.34 25.40
N ARG A 727 -17.85 21.16 24.85
CA ARG A 727 -17.37 20.98 23.48
C ARG A 727 -18.40 21.33 22.42
N MET A 728 -19.68 21.35 22.79
CA MET A 728 -20.79 21.76 21.93
C MET A 728 -21.11 23.26 22.05
N ASN A 729 -20.37 24.02 22.86
CA ASN A 729 -20.59 25.46 22.98
C ASN A 729 -20.37 26.14 21.61
N GLY A 730 -21.34 26.98 21.23
CA GLY A 730 -21.37 27.63 19.92
C GLY A 730 -22.00 26.80 18.80
N THR A 731 -22.48 25.58 19.09
CA THR A 731 -23.32 24.79 18.18
C THR A 731 -24.80 24.97 18.48
N HIS A 732 -25.64 24.63 17.49
CA HIS A 732 -27.08 24.74 17.48
C HIS A 732 -27.69 23.35 17.19
N PRO A 733 -27.61 22.40 18.14
CA PRO A 733 -28.11 21.04 17.91
C PRO A 733 -29.63 21.00 17.76
N HIS A 734 -30.10 20.26 16.75
CA HIS A 734 -31.49 19.90 16.53
C HIS A 734 -31.69 18.39 16.78
N GLU A 735 -32.77 18.01 17.46
CA GLU A 735 -33.08 16.60 17.73
C GLU A 735 -34.39 16.17 17.05
N ALA A 736 -34.32 15.04 16.34
CA ALA A 736 -35.47 14.38 15.71
C ALA A 736 -35.64 12.96 16.27
N MET A 737 -36.86 12.63 16.68
CA MET A 737 -37.29 11.27 16.97
C MET A 737 -38.27 10.81 15.88
N LEU A 738 -37.89 9.78 15.13
CA LEU A 738 -38.66 9.25 14.02
C LEU A 738 -39.34 7.95 14.41
N GLU A 739 -40.65 7.90 14.18
CA GLU A 739 -41.51 6.74 14.37
C GLU A 739 -41.92 6.14 13.02
N PRO A 740 -42.41 4.89 12.97
CA PRO A 740 -42.95 4.29 11.75
C PRO A 740 -43.95 5.20 11.03
N GLY A 741 -43.71 5.48 9.75
CA GLY A 741 -44.52 6.36 8.91
C GLY A 741 -44.08 7.84 8.92
N ASP A 742 -43.05 8.21 9.67
CA ASP A 742 -42.46 9.54 9.60
C ASP A 742 -41.43 9.64 8.46
N ILE A 743 -41.37 10.79 7.80
CA ILE A 743 -40.29 11.16 6.88
C ILE A 743 -39.55 12.37 7.45
N LEU A 744 -38.24 12.27 7.67
CA LEU A 744 -37.40 13.43 7.97
C LEU A 744 -36.85 14.02 6.68
N TYR A 745 -37.18 15.28 6.41
CA TYR A 745 -36.47 16.07 5.42
C TYR A 745 -35.12 16.50 6.00
N LEU A 746 -34.04 16.08 5.34
CA LEU A 746 -32.66 16.49 5.60
C LEU A 746 -32.22 17.44 4.48
N PRO A 747 -32.08 18.75 4.76
CA PRO A 747 -31.57 19.69 3.77
C PRO A 747 -30.10 19.40 3.47
N PRO A 748 -29.59 19.80 2.29
CA PRO A 748 -28.18 19.62 1.95
C PRO A 748 -27.26 20.25 2.99
N LEU A 749 -26.11 19.61 3.20
CA LEU A 749 -25.02 20.05 4.07
C LEU A 749 -25.35 20.10 5.57
N TRP A 750 -26.57 19.75 5.98
CA TRP A 750 -26.88 19.58 7.39
C TRP A 750 -26.09 18.40 7.96
N LEU A 751 -25.34 18.68 9.02
CA LEU A 751 -24.50 17.69 9.66
C LEU A 751 -25.37 16.87 10.61
N HIS A 752 -25.26 15.55 10.59
CA HIS A 752 -26.14 14.70 11.37
C HIS A 752 -25.49 13.36 11.76
N ALA A 753 -25.99 12.82 12.87
CA ALA A 753 -25.66 11.49 13.37
C ALA A 753 -26.95 10.80 13.81
N ALA A 754 -27.00 9.47 13.70
CA ALA A 754 -28.21 8.71 13.99
C ALA A 754 -27.93 7.51 14.89
N THR A 755 -28.76 7.31 15.92
CA THR A 755 -28.73 6.16 16.82
C THR A 755 -30.06 5.41 16.76
N THR A 756 -30.02 4.11 16.96
CA THR A 756 -31.21 3.26 16.97
C THR A 756 -31.90 3.35 18.32
N ALA A 757 -33.16 3.83 18.35
CA ALA A 757 -33.94 3.96 19.57
C ALA A 757 -34.79 2.71 19.86
N ALA A 758 -35.36 2.07 18.82
CA ALA A 758 -35.99 0.76 18.91
C ALA A 758 -35.49 -0.18 17.81
N ILE A 759 -35.18 -1.43 18.19
CA ILE A 759 -34.61 -2.45 17.31
C ILE A 759 -35.67 -3.46 16.82
N PRO A 760 -35.50 -4.04 15.62
CA PRO A 760 -34.62 -3.53 14.56
C PRO A 760 -35.15 -2.19 14.04
N SER A 761 -34.26 -1.33 13.53
CA SER A 761 -34.68 -0.11 12.85
C SER A 761 -34.48 -0.27 11.35
N ILE A 762 -35.57 -0.10 10.60
CA ILE A 762 -35.61 -0.20 9.13
C ILE A 762 -36.13 1.11 8.55
N ALA A 763 -35.42 1.64 7.56
CA ALA A 763 -35.73 2.92 6.92
C ALA A 763 -35.33 2.90 5.44
N VAL A 764 -35.83 3.87 4.68
CA VAL A 764 -35.41 4.13 3.30
C VAL A 764 -34.95 5.58 3.21
N ASN A 765 -33.69 5.79 2.83
CA ASN A 765 -33.20 7.12 2.47
C ASN A 765 -33.45 7.36 0.98
N VAL A 766 -34.09 8.47 0.62
CA VAL A 766 -34.25 8.90 -0.78
C VAL A 766 -33.46 10.19 -1.00
N PHE A 767 -32.32 10.08 -1.66
CA PHE A 767 -31.46 11.21 -1.99
C PHE A 767 -31.87 11.82 -3.32
N PHE A 768 -31.93 13.15 -3.39
CA PHE A 768 -32.30 13.86 -4.60
C PHE A 768 -31.50 15.16 -4.78
N ARG A 769 -31.28 15.51 -6.05
CA ARG A 769 -30.58 16.74 -6.44
C ARG A 769 -31.52 17.92 -6.31
N ASN A 770 -31.14 18.89 -5.48
CA ASN A 770 -31.89 20.13 -5.27
C ASN A 770 -31.22 21.35 -5.93
N LEU A 771 -30.09 21.16 -6.62
CA LEU A 771 -29.40 22.21 -7.38
C LEU A 771 -29.47 21.90 -8.87
N ASN A 772 -29.70 22.92 -9.70
CA ASN A 772 -29.73 22.78 -11.15
C ASN A 772 -28.33 22.53 -11.75
N SER A 773 -27.27 22.98 -11.08
CA SER A 773 -25.87 22.83 -11.49
C SER A 773 -24.93 22.91 -10.27
N GLY A 774 -23.65 22.61 -10.46
CA GLY A 774 -22.62 22.75 -9.40
C GLY A 774 -22.14 21.45 -8.75
N TYR A 775 -22.86 20.34 -8.95
CA TYR A 775 -22.37 19.01 -8.56
C TYR A 775 -21.07 18.65 -9.31
N ALA A 776 -20.17 17.93 -8.64
CA ALA A 776 -18.93 17.48 -9.24
C ALA A 776 -19.16 16.54 -10.43
N ALA A 777 -18.42 16.76 -11.51
CA ALA A 777 -18.44 15.88 -12.68
C ALA A 777 -17.68 14.57 -12.38
N GLY A 778 -18.08 13.49 -13.06
CA GLY A 778 -17.48 12.17 -12.93
C GLY A 778 -18.30 11.24 -12.03
N ARG A 779 -17.66 10.16 -11.59
CA ARG A 779 -18.33 9.08 -10.86
C ARG A 779 -18.60 9.49 -9.41
N ASP A 780 -19.86 9.44 -9.01
CA ASP A 780 -20.30 9.50 -7.62
C ASP A 780 -21.39 8.46 -7.45
N VAL A 781 -21.09 7.37 -6.76
CA VAL A 781 -22.03 6.26 -6.55
C VAL A 781 -22.81 6.44 -5.25
N TYR A 782 -22.24 7.18 -4.30
CA TYR A 782 -22.77 7.32 -2.95
C TYR A 782 -23.50 8.65 -2.73
N GLY A 783 -23.30 9.63 -3.62
CA GLY A 783 -23.85 10.98 -3.47
C GLY A 783 -23.06 11.84 -2.49
N ASN A 784 -21.82 11.45 -2.18
CA ASN A 784 -21.00 12.03 -1.12
C ASN A 784 -19.86 12.90 -1.64
N ARG A 785 -19.79 13.16 -2.96
CA ARG A 785 -18.79 14.11 -3.48
C ARG A 785 -19.24 15.53 -3.21
N ASP A 786 -18.33 16.31 -2.65
CA ASP A 786 -18.53 17.75 -2.48
C ASP A 786 -18.82 18.44 -3.82
N LEU A 787 -19.41 19.63 -3.74
CA LEU A 787 -19.68 20.45 -4.91
C LEU A 787 -18.38 20.77 -5.69
N ALA A 788 -18.48 20.86 -7.01
CA ALA A 788 -17.33 21.04 -7.91
C ALA A 788 -16.49 22.27 -7.54
N ALA A 789 -17.15 23.34 -7.09
CA ALA A 789 -16.52 24.58 -6.65
C ALA A 789 -15.60 24.36 -5.43
N TYR A 790 -16.04 23.56 -4.45
CA TYR A 790 -15.25 23.24 -3.26
C TYR A 790 -14.05 22.37 -3.60
N GLU A 791 -14.24 21.31 -4.41
CA GLU A 791 -13.12 20.45 -4.83
C GLU A 791 -12.02 21.24 -5.56
N LYS A 792 -12.41 22.13 -6.48
CA LYS A 792 -11.48 23.04 -7.16
C LYS A 792 -10.84 24.03 -6.16
N GLY A 793 -11.64 24.65 -5.30
CA GLY A 793 -11.18 25.58 -4.28
C GLY A 793 -10.13 24.96 -3.36
N ARG A 794 -10.26 23.68 -2.99
CA ARG A 794 -9.24 22.97 -2.20
C ARG A 794 -7.90 22.85 -2.92
N LEU A 795 -7.91 22.55 -4.23
CA LEU A 795 -6.69 22.53 -5.03
C LEU A 795 -6.05 23.93 -5.04
N ASP A 796 -6.86 24.96 -5.15
CA ASP A 796 -6.42 26.36 -5.18
C ASP A 796 -5.83 26.80 -3.85
N VAL A 797 -6.46 26.45 -2.72
CA VAL A 797 -5.90 26.61 -1.37
C VAL A 797 -4.56 25.90 -1.24
N GLY A 798 -4.42 24.68 -1.79
CA GLY A 798 -3.15 23.97 -1.83
C GLY A 798 -2.07 24.68 -2.65
N ARG A 799 -2.44 25.29 -3.78
CA ARG A 799 -1.53 26.09 -4.62
C ARG A 799 -1.09 27.37 -3.90
N ILE A 800 -2.03 28.09 -3.28
CA ILE A 800 -1.78 29.27 -2.46
C ILE A 800 -0.85 28.92 -1.29
N GLY A 801 -1.14 27.85 -0.55
CA GLY A 801 -0.28 27.40 0.56
C GLY A 801 1.16 27.14 0.11
N LYS A 802 1.34 26.49 -1.06
CA LYS A 802 2.66 26.24 -1.65
C LYS A 802 3.39 27.51 -2.07
N SER A 803 2.70 28.50 -2.65
CA SER A 803 3.36 29.76 -3.05
C SER A 803 3.89 30.55 -1.85
N PHE A 804 3.29 30.40 -0.66
CA PHE A 804 3.77 31.03 0.57
C PHE A 804 4.83 30.23 1.35
N GLN A 805 5.18 28.99 0.95
CA GLN A 805 6.11 28.13 1.71
C GLN A 805 7.53 28.70 1.86
N LYS A 806 7.97 29.55 0.92
CA LYS A 806 9.32 30.13 0.91
C LYS A 806 9.49 31.30 1.89
N PHE A 807 8.40 31.81 2.47
CA PHE A 807 8.43 32.95 3.38
C PHE A 807 8.51 32.50 4.85
N PRO A 808 9.03 33.36 5.75
CA PRO A 808 9.03 33.11 7.19
C PRO A 808 7.62 32.82 7.72
N MET A 809 7.55 32.07 8.83
CA MET A 809 6.29 31.58 9.39
C MET A 809 5.27 32.69 9.70
N GLU A 810 5.73 33.82 10.23
CA GLU A 810 4.84 34.93 10.59
C GLU A 810 4.33 35.67 9.35
N THR A 811 5.17 35.83 8.32
CA THR A 811 4.77 36.42 7.03
C THR A 811 3.71 35.57 6.33
N ARG A 812 3.91 34.25 6.24
CA ARG A 812 2.89 33.35 5.66
C ARG A 812 1.58 33.41 6.44
N ARG A 813 1.62 33.45 7.78
CA ARG A 813 0.42 33.53 8.63
C ARG A 813 -0.34 34.82 8.40
N PHE A 814 0.38 35.95 8.37
CA PHE A 814 -0.21 37.26 8.12
C PHE A 814 -0.99 37.30 6.80
N TYR A 815 -0.36 36.93 5.68
CA TYR A 815 -1.01 36.98 4.37
C TYR A 815 -2.10 35.91 4.18
N LEU A 816 -1.89 34.69 4.69
CA LEU A 816 -2.92 33.65 4.61
C LEU A 816 -4.16 34.00 5.45
N ASN A 817 -4.00 34.67 6.60
CA ASN A 817 -5.14 35.18 7.36
C ASN A 817 -5.90 36.30 6.61
N ARG A 818 -5.19 37.17 5.87
CA ARG A 818 -5.86 38.17 5.01
C ARG A 818 -6.67 37.52 3.89
N LEU A 819 -6.09 36.53 3.21
CA LEU A 819 -6.79 35.77 2.17
C LEU A 819 -8.00 35.03 2.73
N ALA A 820 -7.91 34.50 3.96
CA ALA A 820 -9.07 33.90 4.63
C ALA A 820 -10.20 34.92 4.83
N GLY A 821 -9.89 36.14 5.30
CA GLY A 821 -10.88 37.21 5.44
C GLY A 821 -11.48 37.67 4.10
N GLU A 822 -10.69 37.71 3.02
CA GLU A 822 -11.20 38.00 1.67
C GLU A 822 -12.18 36.91 1.19
N LEU A 823 -11.93 35.65 1.51
CA LEU A 823 -12.84 34.54 1.19
C LEU A 823 -14.14 34.58 2.01
N GLU A 824 -14.06 35.02 3.28
CA GLU A 824 -15.24 35.25 4.12
C GLU A 824 -16.13 36.35 3.51
N LEU A 825 -15.55 37.50 3.14
CA LEU A 825 -16.27 38.59 2.48
C LEU A 825 -16.92 38.14 1.15
N ALA A 826 -16.19 37.36 0.36
CA ALA A 826 -16.72 36.82 -0.89
C ALA A 826 -17.91 35.86 -0.68
N ALA A 827 -17.93 35.11 0.43
CA ALA A 827 -19.05 34.23 0.77
C ALA A 827 -20.32 35.02 1.15
N ASP A 828 -20.16 36.18 1.78
CA ASP A 828 -21.25 37.11 2.09
C ASP A 828 -21.72 37.94 0.89
N GLY A 829 -21.06 37.80 -0.27
CA GLY A 829 -21.38 38.51 -1.50
C GLY A 829 -20.91 39.97 -1.55
N VAL A 830 -19.87 40.31 -0.76
CA VAL A 830 -19.29 41.67 -0.63
C VAL A 830 -18.09 41.87 -1.54
#